data_AF-A0A8C6STU3-F1
#
_entry.id   AF-A0A8C6STU3-F1
#
_cell.length_a   1.000
_cell.length_b   1.000
_cell.length_c   1.000
_cell.angle_alpha   90.00
_cell.angle_beta   90.00
_cell.angle_gamma   90.00
#
_symmetry.space_group_name_H-M   'P 1'
#
loop_
_entity.id
_entity.type
_entity.pdbx_description
1 polymer ?
#
loop_
_entity_poly.entity_id
_entity_poly.type
_entity_poly.pdbx_seq_one_letter_code
_entity_poly.pdbx_strand_id
1 'polypeptide(L)'
;MISIQYKKQTKISERASVDRNNTDCHWSWGSIIWTSVGWSVSVGLGLLCCIYVATLHENDLWFSNIKEVEREISFRTECGLYYSYYKQMLQAPSIRLFELIHDNLTESKRTINLLQRMNIYQEVFLSVLYRLLPVQSYLEPVYFYIYTVFSLQAVYVIALYLTAWLLSGSWLAGALAGVWYILNRIDTTRVEFTISLRENWSLPFFALQVATITCYLRPQLTVLQQVMVWLMYVTTFCFCLTWQFNQFILLVQALIIYTLDCTDFLSTKQVTTLYLVQVCGLLSVWLLQFCNSMILGSLVLSFIVATLFVRHCQTGLKTGSFLVRLGKILLHTVIVLLLTFTINYLAKKALQLKSDEHIFKFIKSKFGFGMTRDFDAGLYLCEEAFGVLPLDTLDRLGGTLLLYPYMLTLLLLIGGFIVTAVQNLGSPKGASGEEKRGASAGRAAAFRPDVAYNLLHTMFFGLLAFSTMRMKYIWTGHMCAVAAFGVCGTEIWTLIFNTLRCNSKSLVRFWPKLMEELSELREFYDPDTVELMTWISTKTSKQAVFAGSMQLLAGIKLCTDKDLRERTRQVYQVYARRPPEEVHEILRAVGADYVVLENSICFERRHRRGCRLRDLLDLANGHIMDGPGENEPDLVASPHQRFCEAMKTDSPAYTGLFTRTFQNKTFHVYKLKKKRKKGNPKSSEPSAPQ
;
A
#
# COMPACT_ATOMS: atom_id res chain seq x y z
N MET A 1 -62.79 -12.23 32.08
CA MET A 1 -61.67 -11.26 32.15
C MET A 1 -60.48 -11.62 31.24
N ILE A 2 -60.13 -12.91 31.09
CA ILE A 2 -58.98 -13.37 30.26
C ILE A 2 -59.24 -13.24 28.74
N SER A 3 -60.48 -13.45 28.28
CA SER A 3 -60.85 -13.32 26.85
C SER A 3 -60.80 -11.87 26.32
N ILE A 4 -60.99 -10.87 27.19
CA ILE A 4 -60.95 -9.45 26.82
C ILE A 4 -59.50 -8.96 26.67
N GLN A 5 -58.57 -9.49 27.48
CA GLN A 5 -57.13 -9.20 27.35
C GLN A 5 -56.57 -9.77 26.04
N TYR A 6 -56.96 -11.00 25.66
CA TYR A 6 -56.49 -11.62 24.43
C TYR A 6 -56.96 -10.88 23.16
N LYS A 7 -58.21 -10.39 23.15
CA LYS A 7 -58.77 -9.55 22.06
C LYS A 7 -58.12 -8.16 21.97
N LYS A 8 -57.67 -7.60 23.10
CA LYS A 8 -56.97 -6.30 23.13
C LYS A 8 -55.54 -6.43 22.59
N GLN A 9 -54.88 -7.55 22.85
CA GLN A 9 -53.52 -7.84 22.39
C GLN A 9 -53.45 -8.18 20.90
N THR A 10 -54.46 -8.87 20.36
CA THR A 10 -54.59 -9.11 18.90
C THR A 10 -54.91 -7.83 18.13
N LYS A 11 -55.76 -6.93 18.65
CA LYS A 11 -56.02 -5.61 18.03
C LYS A 11 -54.81 -4.67 18.03
N ILE A 12 -53.93 -4.75 19.04
CA ILE A 12 -52.68 -4.00 19.07
C ILE A 12 -51.66 -4.59 18.08
N SER A 13 -51.63 -5.92 17.95
CA SER A 13 -50.81 -6.62 16.94
C SER A 13 -51.25 -6.34 15.50
N GLU A 14 -52.56 -6.22 15.25
CA GLU A 14 -53.09 -5.84 13.92
C GLU A 14 -52.77 -4.39 13.58
N ARG A 15 -52.91 -3.44 14.53
CA ARG A 15 -52.45 -2.05 14.31
C ARG A 15 -50.94 -1.95 14.05
N ALA A 16 -50.12 -2.72 14.77
CA ALA A 16 -48.67 -2.78 14.54
C ALA A 16 -48.25 -3.51 13.24
N SER A 17 -49.19 -4.21 12.59
CA SER A 17 -48.99 -4.81 11.26
C SER A 17 -49.45 -3.90 10.12
N VAL A 18 -50.48 -3.07 10.36
CA VAL A 18 -50.99 -2.11 9.36
C VAL A 18 -50.07 -0.89 9.21
N ASP A 19 -49.43 -0.42 10.29
CA ASP A 19 -48.43 0.66 10.23
C ASP A 19 -47.11 0.25 9.54
N ARG A 20 -46.89 -1.05 9.27
CA ARG A 20 -45.70 -1.54 8.55
C ARG A 20 -45.84 -1.54 7.03
N ASN A 21 -47.06 -1.35 6.50
CA ASN A 21 -47.33 -1.38 5.07
C ASN A 21 -47.51 0.00 4.43
N ASN A 22 -47.37 1.09 5.20
CA ASN A 22 -47.41 2.45 4.67
C ASN A 22 -46.05 3.13 4.89
N THR A 23 -45.08 2.84 4.03
CA THR A 23 -43.78 3.52 3.99
C THR A 23 -43.92 4.91 3.36
N ASP A 24 -44.63 5.80 4.05
CA ASP A 24 -44.43 7.23 3.87
C ASP A 24 -43.20 7.63 4.68
N CYS A 25 -42.19 8.13 3.96
CA CYS A 25 -40.88 8.51 4.47
C CYS A 25 -40.95 9.81 5.28
N HIS A 26 -41.66 9.82 6.41
CA HIS A 26 -41.61 10.92 7.36
C HIS A 26 -40.37 10.75 8.25
N TRP A 27 -39.25 11.35 7.83
CA TRP A 27 -38.10 11.52 8.71
C TRP A 27 -38.52 12.36 9.92
N SER A 28 -38.56 11.75 11.11
CA SER A 28 -38.72 12.50 12.36
C SER A 28 -37.58 13.51 12.48
N TRP A 29 -37.89 14.75 12.89
CA TRP A 29 -36.90 15.81 13.14
C TRP A 29 -35.73 15.33 14.01
N GLY A 30 -35.99 14.44 14.98
CA GLY A 30 -34.94 13.83 15.81
C GLY A 30 -33.95 12.96 15.01
N SER A 31 -34.43 12.21 14.00
CA SER A 31 -33.57 11.41 13.13
C SER A 31 -32.70 12.29 12.23
N ILE A 32 -33.26 13.37 11.70
CA ILE A 32 -32.53 14.34 10.88
C ILE A 32 -31.42 14.98 11.72
N ILE A 33 -31.73 15.49 12.92
CA ILE A 33 -30.75 16.08 13.84
C ILE A 33 -29.67 15.06 14.20
N TRP A 34 -30.04 13.84 14.56
CA TRP A 34 -29.10 12.78 14.92
C TRP A 34 -28.12 12.44 13.79
N THR A 35 -28.63 12.30 12.56
CA THR A 35 -27.77 12.08 11.38
C THR A 35 -26.90 13.29 11.04
N SER A 36 -27.43 14.51 11.16
CA SER A 36 -26.67 15.75 10.92
C SER A 36 -25.52 15.93 11.91
N VAL A 37 -25.74 15.61 13.19
CA VAL A 37 -24.68 15.57 14.21
C VAL A 37 -23.63 14.53 13.83
N GLY A 38 -24.05 13.32 13.45
CA GLY A 38 -23.12 12.26 13.04
C GLY A 38 -22.24 12.65 11.85
N TRP A 39 -22.78 13.35 10.85
CA TRP A 39 -22.00 13.89 9.72
C TRP A 39 -21.05 15.01 10.15
N SER A 40 -21.52 15.94 10.99
CA SER A 40 -20.70 17.04 11.52
C SER A 40 -19.51 16.51 12.32
N VAL A 41 -19.71 15.49 13.16
CA VAL A 41 -18.64 14.83 13.93
C VAL A 41 -17.66 14.12 12.99
N SER A 42 -18.15 13.45 11.95
CA SER A 42 -17.29 12.81 10.94
C SER A 42 -16.34 13.80 10.29
N VAL A 43 -16.87 14.95 9.83
CA VAL A 43 -16.06 16.00 9.21
C VAL A 43 -15.10 16.62 10.23
N GLY A 44 -15.57 16.89 11.45
CA GLY A 44 -14.75 17.43 12.53
C GLY A 44 -13.55 16.54 12.88
N LEU A 45 -13.76 15.22 13.00
CA LEU A 45 -12.67 14.26 13.26
C LEU A 45 -11.70 14.12 12.08
N GLY A 46 -12.22 14.15 10.84
CA GLY A 46 -11.38 14.17 9.65
C GLY A 46 -10.48 15.41 9.60
N LEU A 47 -11.05 16.59 9.83
CA LEU A 47 -10.31 17.85 9.90
C LEU A 47 -9.30 17.85 11.05
N LEU A 48 -9.70 17.36 12.24
CA LEU A 48 -8.79 17.20 13.37
C LEU A 48 -7.58 16.33 13.01
N CYS A 49 -7.79 15.20 12.32
CA CYS A 49 -6.70 14.35 11.87
C CYS A 49 -5.77 15.08 10.88
N CYS A 50 -6.33 15.83 9.92
CA CYS A 50 -5.54 16.61 8.97
C CYS A 50 -4.68 17.68 9.67
N ILE A 51 -5.29 18.44 10.57
CA ILE A 51 -4.60 19.49 11.35
C ILE A 51 -3.53 18.83 12.22
N TYR A 52 -3.86 17.73 12.89
CA TYR A 52 -2.93 17.01 13.74
C TYR A 52 -1.67 16.55 12.98
N VAL A 53 -1.84 15.91 11.81
CA VAL A 53 -0.71 15.48 10.98
C VAL A 53 0.09 16.67 10.44
N ALA A 54 -0.58 17.77 10.07
CA ALA A 54 0.09 18.98 9.61
C ALA A 54 0.92 19.65 10.71
N THR A 55 0.37 19.79 11.92
CA THR A 55 1.08 20.32 13.08
C THR A 55 2.25 19.45 13.46
N LEU A 56 2.08 18.13 13.42
CA LEU A 56 3.15 17.19 13.73
C LEU A 56 4.30 17.28 12.73
N HIS A 57 3.99 17.35 11.43
CA HIS A 57 4.99 17.59 10.39
C HIS A 57 5.75 18.90 10.59
N GLU A 58 5.05 19.98 10.95
CA GLU A 58 5.67 21.26 11.25
C GLU A 58 6.58 21.17 12.48
N ASN A 59 6.12 20.52 13.56
CA ASN A 59 6.87 20.37 14.80
C ASN A 59 8.10 19.47 14.66
N ASP A 60 8.04 18.42 13.83
CA ASP A 60 9.13 17.45 13.67
C ASP A 60 10.26 17.96 12.77
N LEU A 61 9.95 18.79 11.78
CA LEU A 61 10.93 19.26 10.80
C LEU A 61 11.26 20.74 10.93
N TRP A 62 10.48 21.48 11.73
CA TRP A 62 10.45 22.94 11.73
C TRP A 62 10.25 23.51 10.32
N PHE A 63 9.35 22.87 9.57
CA PHE A 63 9.30 22.92 8.11
C PHE A 63 9.13 24.34 7.55
N SER A 64 8.35 25.19 8.23
CA SER A 64 8.14 26.57 7.81
C SER A 64 9.34 27.49 7.95
N ASN A 65 10.30 27.15 8.83
CA ASN A 65 11.44 28.00 9.15
C ASN A 65 12.73 27.61 8.43
N ILE A 66 12.79 26.40 7.87
CA ILE A 66 13.93 25.91 7.08
C ILE A 66 13.91 26.42 5.63
N LYS A 67 15.08 26.43 4.98
CA LYS A 67 15.23 26.91 3.59
C LYS A 67 14.62 25.95 2.58
N GLU A 68 14.31 26.43 1.37
CA GLU A 68 13.75 25.61 0.29
C GLU A 68 14.58 24.35 0.01
N VAL A 69 15.92 24.47 -0.04
CA VAL A 69 16.81 23.32 -0.28
C VAL A 69 16.71 22.27 0.84
N GLU A 70 16.58 22.70 2.10
CA GLU A 70 16.41 21.78 3.24
C GLU A 70 15.03 21.12 3.21
N ARG A 71 13.97 21.86 2.85
CA ARG A 71 12.63 21.31 2.62
C ARG A 71 12.66 20.23 1.53
N GLU A 72 13.38 20.46 0.45
CA GLU A 72 13.51 19.48 -0.63
C GLU A 72 14.29 18.23 -0.23
N ILE A 73 15.37 18.40 0.55
CA ILE A 73 16.17 17.28 1.07
C ILE A 73 15.36 16.44 2.09
N SER A 74 14.41 17.06 2.80
CA SER A 74 13.52 16.32 3.71
C SER A 74 12.67 15.26 2.98
N PHE A 75 12.37 15.46 1.68
CA PHE A 75 11.74 14.44 0.84
C PHE A 75 12.75 13.37 0.42
N ARG A 76 12.97 12.39 1.29
CA ARG A 76 13.91 11.29 1.04
C ARG A 76 13.41 10.31 -0.02
N THR A 77 14.35 9.63 -0.69
CA THR A 77 14.09 8.48 -1.59
C THR A 77 13.11 8.80 -2.73
N GLU A 78 12.07 7.98 -2.93
CA GLU A 78 11.03 8.19 -3.93
C GLU A 78 10.18 9.45 -3.72
N CYS A 79 10.06 9.96 -2.49
CA CYS A 79 9.25 11.15 -2.25
C CYS A 79 9.85 12.39 -2.93
N GLY A 80 11.18 12.53 -2.89
CA GLY A 80 11.89 13.60 -3.57
C GLY A 80 11.77 13.49 -5.09
N LEU A 81 11.82 12.26 -5.63
CA LEU A 81 11.62 12.02 -7.05
C LEU A 81 10.21 12.47 -7.50
N TYR A 82 9.16 12.08 -6.79
CA TYR A 82 7.79 12.50 -7.15
C TYR A 82 7.60 14.01 -7.06
N TYR A 83 8.09 14.62 -5.97
CA TYR A 83 8.03 16.07 -5.82
C TYR A 83 8.82 16.80 -6.93
N SER A 84 9.95 16.25 -7.37
CA SER A 84 10.74 16.83 -8.47
C SER A 84 9.97 16.92 -9.79
N TYR A 85 9.15 15.92 -10.12
CA TYR A 85 8.30 15.97 -11.32
C TYR A 85 7.21 17.04 -11.21
N TYR A 86 6.59 17.16 -10.03
CA TYR A 86 5.64 18.23 -9.75
C TYR A 86 6.28 19.61 -9.94
N LYS A 87 7.47 19.83 -9.36
CA LYS A 87 8.23 21.08 -9.52
C LYS A 87 8.62 21.35 -10.98
N GLN A 88 9.11 20.33 -11.71
CA GLN A 88 9.45 20.45 -13.13
C GLN A 88 8.24 20.93 -13.96
N MET A 89 7.06 20.34 -13.71
CA MET A 89 5.84 20.74 -14.41
C MET A 89 5.43 22.18 -14.07
N LEU A 90 5.68 22.65 -12.84
CA LEU A 90 5.41 24.03 -12.43
C LEU A 90 6.39 25.06 -12.99
N GLN A 91 7.62 24.67 -13.30
CA GLN A 91 8.62 25.54 -13.91
C GLN A 91 8.51 25.60 -15.44
N ALA A 92 7.89 24.61 -16.07
CA ALA A 92 7.73 24.56 -17.52
C ALA A 92 6.80 25.68 -18.03
N PRO A 93 7.08 26.36 -19.15
CA PRO A 93 6.23 27.44 -19.67
C PRO A 93 4.80 26.98 -20.03
N SER A 94 4.61 25.68 -20.28
CA SER A 94 3.30 25.06 -20.51
C SER A 94 3.31 23.61 -20.01
N ILE A 95 2.14 23.04 -19.69
CA ILE A 95 2.03 21.64 -19.27
C ILE A 95 2.13 20.76 -20.52
N ARG A 96 3.34 20.39 -20.91
CA ARG A 96 3.60 19.56 -22.09
C ARG A 96 3.72 18.09 -21.69
N LEU A 97 2.61 17.35 -21.80
CA LEU A 97 2.61 15.90 -21.56
C LEU A 97 3.61 15.16 -22.46
N PHE A 98 3.93 15.70 -23.64
CA PHE A 98 4.89 15.10 -24.57
C PHE A 98 6.30 14.94 -23.95
N GLU A 99 6.76 15.93 -23.19
CA GLU A 99 8.07 15.90 -22.52
C GLU A 99 8.10 14.85 -21.41
N LEU A 100 6.98 14.62 -20.73
CA LEU A 100 6.83 13.54 -19.73
C LEU A 100 6.78 12.15 -20.37
N ILE A 101 6.24 12.04 -21.58
CA ILE A 101 6.16 10.76 -22.32
C ILE A 101 7.52 10.39 -22.95
N HIS A 102 8.35 11.38 -23.29
CA HIS A 102 9.67 11.21 -23.90
C HIS A 102 10.79 11.76 -23.02
N ASP A 103 10.78 11.40 -21.73
CA ASP A 103 11.77 11.91 -20.79
C ASP A 103 13.13 11.23 -20.99
N ASN A 104 14.18 12.03 -21.20
CA ASN A 104 15.57 11.58 -21.31
C ASN A 104 16.45 12.06 -20.15
N LEU A 105 15.86 12.73 -19.15
CA LEU A 105 16.58 13.34 -18.03
C LEU A 105 16.65 12.40 -16.83
N THR A 106 15.59 11.64 -16.54
CA THR A 106 15.53 10.76 -15.37
C THR A 106 16.50 9.59 -15.49
N GLU A 107 16.59 8.95 -16.67
CA GLU A 107 17.43 7.78 -16.89
C GLU A 107 18.49 8.04 -17.95
N SER A 108 19.76 8.09 -17.52
CA SER A 108 20.88 8.31 -18.44
C SER A 108 20.89 7.28 -19.59
N LYS A 109 21.01 7.78 -20.82
CA LYS A 109 21.03 7.03 -22.09
C LYS A 109 19.72 6.35 -22.51
N ARG A 110 18.58 6.62 -21.86
CA ARG A 110 17.28 6.05 -22.25
C ARG A 110 16.19 7.13 -22.25
N THR A 111 15.24 7.00 -23.18
CA THR A 111 13.99 7.76 -23.16
C THR A 111 12.90 6.91 -22.52
N ILE A 112 12.13 7.50 -21.60
CA ILE A 112 11.15 6.78 -20.79
C ILE A 112 9.84 7.54 -20.71
N ASN A 113 8.72 6.83 -20.75
CA ASN A 113 7.41 7.41 -20.48
C ASN A 113 7.18 7.46 -18.96
N LEU A 114 7.24 8.66 -18.38
CA LEU A 114 7.08 8.85 -16.94
C LEU A 114 5.67 8.51 -16.44
N LEU A 115 4.63 8.75 -17.24
CA LEU A 115 3.25 8.47 -16.84
C LEU A 115 3.00 6.97 -16.72
N GLN A 116 3.42 6.23 -17.76
CA GLN A 116 3.32 4.77 -17.76
C GLN A 116 4.23 4.13 -16.69
N ARG A 117 5.43 4.70 -16.49
CA ARG A 117 6.52 4.01 -15.78
C ARG A 117 6.77 4.49 -14.35
N MET A 118 6.38 5.70 -13.98
CA MET A 118 6.52 6.28 -12.62
C MET A 118 5.16 6.53 -11.92
N ASN A 119 4.05 6.30 -12.63
CA ASN A 119 2.68 6.52 -12.15
C ASN A 119 2.49 7.91 -11.52
N ILE A 120 2.90 8.98 -12.21
CA ILE A 120 2.91 10.36 -11.70
C ILE A 120 1.61 11.14 -11.97
N TYR A 121 0.47 10.45 -12.08
CA TYR A 121 -0.81 11.08 -12.43
C TYR A 121 -1.26 12.09 -11.36
N GLN A 122 -0.95 11.83 -10.09
CA GLN A 122 -1.28 12.74 -8.99
C GLN A 122 -0.49 14.04 -9.09
N GLU A 123 0.80 13.96 -9.39
CA GLU A 123 1.66 15.12 -9.58
C GLU A 123 1.20 15.94 -10.78
N VAL A 124 0.83 15.29 -11.90
CA VAL A 124 0.31 15.98 -13.08
C VAL A 124 -0.99 16.69 -12.72
N PHE A 125 -1.93 15.99 -12.12
CA PHE A 125 -3.21 16.55 -11.71
C PHE A 125 -3.04 17.74 -10.77
N LEU A 126 -2.17 17.63 -9.75
CA LEU A 126 -1.88 18.73 -8.85
C LEU A 126 -1.21 19.92 -9.55
N SER A 127 -0.29 19.68 -10.49
CA SER A 127 0.39 20.75 -11.20
C SER A 127 -0.59 21.55 -12.06
N VAL A 128 -1.56 20.87 -12.69
CA VAL A 128 -2.67 21.50 -13.41
C VAL A 128 -3.53 22.31 -12.44
N LEU A 129 -3.93 21.71 -11.32
CA LEU A 129 -4.80 22.36 -10.34
C LEU A 129 -4.16 23.62 -9.75
N TYR A 130 -2.89 23.55 -9.37
CA TYR A 130 -2.12 24.69 -8.84
C TYR A 130 -1.92 25.80 -9.88
N ARG A 131 -1.86 25.46 -11.16
CA ARG A 131 -1.74 26.42 -12.27
C ARG A 131 -3.04 27.13 -12.61
N LEU A 132 -4.16 26.41 -12.53
CA LEU A 132 -5.47 26.92 -12.93
C LEU A 132 -6.18 27.69 -11.80
N LEU A 133 -5.97 27.29 -10.55
CA LEU A 133 -6.58 27.95 -9.41
C LEU A 133 -5.74 29.15 -8.94
N PRO A 134 -6.36 30.21 -8.36
CA PRO A 134 -5.65 31.36 -7.81
C PRO A 134 -4.96 31.07 -6.46
N VAL A 135 -4.45 29.85 -6.28
CA VAL A 135 -3.78 29.37 -5.06
C VAL A 135 -2.38 29.95 -4.93
N GLN A 136 -1.74 30.25 -6.06
CA GLN A 136 -0.37 30.79 -6.14
C GLN A 136 -0.19 32.10 -5.39
N SER A 137 -1.28 32.86 -5.18
CA SER A 137 -1.25 34.16 -4.50
C SER A 137 -1.02 34.04 -3.00
N TYR A 138 -1.27 32.87 -2.39
CA TYR A 138 -1.26 32.71 -0.93
C TYR A 138 -0.60 31.43 -0.42
N LEU A 139 -0.22 30.49 -1.29
CA LEU A 139 0.39 29.22 -0.86
C LEU A 139 1.53 28.80 -1.79
N GLU A 140 2.70 28.49 -1.23
CA GLU A 140 3.83 27.96 -2.03
C GLU A 140 3.52 26.56 -2.56
N PRO A 141 4.16 26.14 -3.68
CA PRO A 141 3.92 24.84 -4.29
C PRO A 141 4.14 23.65 -3.35
N VAL A 142 5.18 23.71 -2.51
CA VAL A 142 5.52 22.64 -1.55
C VAL A 142 4.35 22.43 -0.58
N TYR A 143 3.81 23.51 -0.02
CA TYR A 143 2.70 23.45 0.94
C TYR A 143 1.42 22.94 0.28
N PHE A 144 1.12 23.38 -0.95
CA PHE A 144 -0.03 22.87 -1.69
C PHE A 144 0.06 21.36 -1.90
N TYR A 145 1.25 20.86 -2.23
CA TYR A 145 1.50 19.43 -2.41
C TYR A 145 1.27 18.64 -1.11
N ILE A 146 1.93 19.02 0.00
CA ILE A 146 1.82 18.28 1.27
C ILE A 146 0.42 18.39 1.90
N TYR A 147 -0.21 19.58 1.86
CA TYR A 147 -1.54 19.79 2.43
C TYR A 147 -2.63 19.04 1.67
N THR A 148 -2.45 18.80 0.36
CA THR A 148 -3.34 17.89 -0.38
C THR A 148 -3.27 16.48 0.21
N VAL A 149 -2.06 15.95 0.46
CA VAL A 149 -1.89 14.60 1.01
C VAL A 149 -2.45 14.52 2.43
N PHE A 150 -2.27 15.55 3.26
CA PHE A 150 -2.87 15.61 4.60
C PHE A 150 -4.40 15.68 4.54
N SER A 151 -4.96 16.43 3.58
CA SER A 151 -6.41 16.47 3.34
C SER A 151 -6.97 15.10 2.93
N LEU A 152 -6.21 14.33 2.17
CA LEU A 152 -6.57 12.95 1.83
C LEU A 152 -6.63 12.03 3.07
N GLN A 153 -5.84 12.30 4.12
CA GLN A 153 -5.96 11.56 5.38
C GLN A 153 -7.26 11.88 6.12
N ALA A 154 -7.78 13.11 6.02
CA ALA A 154 -9.13 13.41 6.53
C ALA A 154 -10.19 12.55 5.84
N VAL A 155 -10.09 12.40 4.52
CA VAL A 155 -10.97 11.53 3.74
C VAL A 155 -10.88 10.08 4.20
N TYR A 156 -9.67 9.60 4.51
CA TYR A 156 -9.47 8.25 5.03
C TYR A 156 -10.17 8.03 6.38
N VAL A 157 -9.99 8.95 7.34
CA VAL A 157 -10.66 8.88 8.65
C VAL A 157 -12.17 8.94 8.52
N ILE A 158 -12.69 9.81 7.65
CA ILE A 158 -14.12 9.90 7.35
C ILE A 158 -14.62 8.56 6.79
N ALA A 159 -13.89 7.92 5.88
CA ALA A 159 -14.28 6.63 5.32
C ALA A 159 -14.32 5.51 6.38
N LEU A 160 -13.34 5.46 7.30
CA LEU A 160 -13.33 4.53 8.43
C LEU A 160 -14.49 4.79 9.40
N TYR A 161 -14.74 6.06 9.71
CA TYR A 161 -15.87 6.52 10.53
C TYR A 161 -17.20 6.04 9.93
N LEU A 162 -17.40 6.27 8.63
CA LEU A 162 -18.59 5.85 7.90
C LEU A 162 -18.72 4.33 7.88
N THR A 163 -17.62 3.60 7.71
CA THR A 163 -17.64 2.12 7.77
C THR A 163 -18.11 1.63 9.14
N ALA A 164 -17.55 2.16 10.24
CA ALA A 164 -17.96 1.79 11.60
C ALA A 164 -19.41 2.20 11.92
N TRP A 165 -19.86 3.37 11.44
CA TRP A 165 -21.25 3.79 11.56
C TRP A 165 -22.19 2.87 10.77
N LEU A 166 -21.85 2.53 9.52
CA LEU A 166 -22.61 1.60 8.69
C LEU A 166 -22.68 0.20 9.31
N LEU A 167 -21.65 -0.26 10.02
CA LEU A 167 -21.69 -1.57 10.67
C LEU A 167 -22.55 -1.58 11.94
N SER A 168 -22.39 -0.57 12.80
CA SER A 168 -23.03 -0.50 14.13
C SER A 168 -24.43 0.13 14.13
N GLY A 169 -24.76 0.95 13.13
CA GLY A 169 -25.94 1.82 13.13
C GLY A 169 -25.81 3.08 14.00
N SER A 170 -24.67 3.31 14.66
CA SER A 170 -24.45 4.47 15.54
C SER A 170 -23.21 5.26 15.12
N TRP A 171 -23.35 6.59 15.04
CA TRP A 171 -22.23 7.48 14.72
C TRP A 171 -21.17 7.51 15.83
N LEU A 172 -21.52 7.11 17.07
CA LEU A 172 -20.58 6.95 18.18
C LEU A 172 -19.50 5.90 17.88
N ALA A 173 -19.85 4.83 17.16
CA ALA A 173 -18.87 3.84 16.70
C ALA A 173 -17.89 4.46 15.70
N GLY A 174 -18.39 5.31 14.82
CA GLY A 174 -17.56 6.12 13.93
C GLY A 174 -16.60 6.99 14.71
N ALA A 175 -17.10 7.70 15.73
CA ALA A 175 -16.28 8.60 16.53
C ALA A 175 -15.16 7.85 17.26
N LEU A 176 -15.48 6.70 17.85
CA LEU A 176 -14.51 5.83 18.51
C LEU A 176 -13.45 5.31 17.52
N ALA A 177 -13.85 4.91 16.30
CA ALA A 177 -12.91 4.48 15.26
C ALA A 177 -11.96 5.62 14.85
N GLY A 178 -12.46 6.84 14.68
CA GLY A 178 -11.65 8.03 14.37
C GLY A 178 -10.67 8.39 15.48
N VAL A 179 -11.11 8.33 16.75
CA VAL A 179 -10.24 8.56 17.91
C VAL A 179 -9.14 7.50 17.98
N TRP A 180 -9.47 6.21 17.87
CA TRP A 180 -8.45 5.16 17.87
C TRP A 180 -7.47 5.24 16.70
N TYR A 181 -7.94 5.70 15.53
CA TYR A 181 -7.07 5.95 14.38
C TYR A 181 -6.03 7.02 14.70
N ILE A 182 -6.44 8.15 15.28
CA ILE A 182 -5.56 9.27 15.66
C ILE A 182 -4.58 8.81 16.76
N LEU A 183 -5.06 8.08 17.77
CA LEU A 183 -4.24 7.62 18.89
C LEU A 183 -3.19 6.58 18.50
N ASN A 184 -3.45 5.78 17.48
CA ASN A 184 -2.53 4.74 17.00
C ASN A 184 -1.84 5.12 15.69
N ARG A 185 -1.62 6.43 15.44
CA ARG A 185 -1.08 6.96 14.18
C ARG A 185 0.16 6.24 13.65
N ILE A 186 1.08 5.87 14.55
CA ILE A 186 2.37 5.21 14.27
C ILE A 186 2.16 3.88 13.53
N ASP A 187 1.03 3.24 13.81
CA ASP A 187 0.66 1.95 13.23
C ASP A 187 -0.41 2.06 12.15
N THR A 188 -1.17 3.17 12.06
CA THR A 188 -2.26 3.37 11.09
C THR A 188 -1.86 4.14 9.83
N THR A 189 -0.82 4.98 9.87
CA THR A 189 -0.38 5.76 8.70
C THR A 189 1.13 5.98 8.66
N ARG A 190 1.66 6.28 7.46
CA ARG A 190 3.08 6.59 7.22
C ARG A 190 3.30 8.00 6.68
N VAL A 191 2.25 8.82 6.68
CA VAL A 191 2.27 10.15 6.07
C VAL A 191 3.32 11.06 6.69
N GLU A 192 3.56 10.96 7.99
CA GLU A 192 4.58 11.73 8.73
C GLU A 192 5.98 11.65 8.08
N PHE A 193 6.48 10.44 7.81
CA PHE A 193 7.85 10.24 7.34
C PHE A 193 7.99 10.22 5.81
N THR A 194 6.89 9.94 5.11
CA THR A 194 6.94 9.56 3.70
C THR A 194 5.71 10.07 2.94
N ILE A 195 5.48 11.39 2.99
CA ILE A 195 4.25 12.07 2.54
C ILE A 195 3.84 11.62 1.12
N SER A 196 4.74 11.74 0.14
CA SER A 196 4.45 11.53 -1.28
C SER A 196 4.24 10.07 -1.72
N LEU A 197 4.29 9.12 -0.78
CA LEU A 197 4.10 7.70 -1.11
C LEU A 197 2.73 7.43 -1.73
N ARG A 198 2.71 6.55 -2.74
CA ARG A 198 1.50 6.16 -3.49
C ARG A 198 0.42 5.54 -2.59
N GLU A 199 0.83 4.86 -1.52
CA GLU A 199 -0.08 4.31 -0.51
C GLU A 199 -0.88 5.42 0.19
N ASN A 200 -0.24 6.54 0.54
CA ASN A 200 -0.91 7.66 1.21
C ASN A 200 -1.95 8.35 0.32
N TRP A 201 -1.74 8.33 -1.01
CA TRP A 201 -2.71 8.80 -2.00
C TRP A 201 -3.88 7.83 -2.18
N SER A 202 -3.60 6.53 -2.20
CA SER A 202 -4.54 5.50 -2.67
C SER A 202 -5.44 4.92 -1.58
N LEU A 203 -4.93 4.71 -0.36
CA LEU A 203 -5.68 4.13 0.75
C LEU A 203 -6.96 4.89 1.13
N PRO A 204 -7.02 6.24 1.08
CA PRO A 204 -8.26 6.97 1.30
C PRO A 204 -9.37 6.56 0.30
N PHE A 205 -9.02 6.39 -0.97
CA PHE A 205 -9.97 5.92 -1.99
C PHE A 205 -10.38 4.47 -1.77
N PHE A 206 -9.46 3.61 -1.34
CA PHE A 206 -9.78 2.23 -0.98
C PHE A 206 -10.72 2.14 0.22
N ALA A 207 -10.51 2.96 1.24
CA ALA A 207 -11.38 3.00 2.41
C ALA A 207 -12.79 3.49 2.05
N LEU A 208 -12.89 4.51 1.19
CA LEU A 208 -14.18 4.95 0.64
C LEU A 208 -14.84 3.84 -0.18
N GLN A 209 -14.07 3.08 -0.95
CA GLN A 209 -14.57 1.92 -1.69
C GLN A 209 -15.12 0.85 -0.73
N VAL A 210 -14.40 0.53 0.36
CA VAL A 210 -14.86 -0.41 1.40
C VAL A 210 -16.14 0.08 2.09
N ALA A 211 -16.22 1.37 2.44
CA ALA A 211 -17.43 1.97 3.00
C ALA A 211 -18.62 1.89 2.03
N THR A 212 -18.38 2.17 0.75
CA THR A 212 -19.41 2.12 -0.29
C THR A 212 -19.89 0.69 -0.55
N ILE A 213 -18.98 -0.30 -0.59
CA ILE A 213 -19.34 -1.71 -0.71
C ILE A 213 -20.14 -2.17 0.52
N THR A 214 -19.72 -1.76 1.72
CA THR A 214 -20.45 -2.05 2.97
C THR A 214 -21.88 -1.49 2.91
N CYS A 215 -22.05 -0.29 2.37
CA CYS A 215 -23.37 0.30 2.12
C CYS A 215 -24.16 -0.51 1.07
N TYR A 216 -23.56 -0.84 -0.07
CA TYR A 216 -24.18 -1.61 -1.17
C TYR A 216 -24.65 -3.01 -0.74
N LEU A 217 -23.95 -3.65 0.20
CA LEU A 217 -24.29 -4.99 0.70
C LEU A 217 -25.46 -4.98 1.71
N ARG A 218 -25.92 -3.81 2.16
CA ARG A 218 -27.08 -3.73 3.06
C ARG A 218 -28.41 -4.05 2.33
N PRO A 219 -29.34 -4.76 2.99
CA PRO A 219 -30.55 -5.27 2.37
C PRO A 219 -31.63 -4.22 2.01
N GLN A 220 -31.45 -2.94 2.36
CA GLN A 220 -32.53 -1.92 2.33
C GLN A 220 -32.39 -0.87 1.20
N LEU A 221 -31.41 -1.00 0.29
CA LEU A 221 -31.06 0.07 -0.66
C LEU A 221 -31.35 -0.31 -2.12
N THR A 222 -32.62 -0.23 -2.55
CA THR A 222 -33.00 -0.44 -3.97
C THR A 222 -32.84 0.84 -4.80
N VAL A 223 -33.17 2.02 -4.25
CA VAL A 223 -33.12 3.30 -4.99
C VAL A 223 -31.70 3.85 -5.14
N LEU A 224 -30.88 3.74 -4.09
CA LEU A 224 -29.50 4.25 -4.08
C LEU A 224 -28.50 3.28 -4.70
N GLN A 225 -28.94 2.12 -5.16
CA GLN A 225 -28.05 1.04 -5.58
C GLN A 225 -27.19 1.42 -6.79
N GLN A 226 -27.76 2.14 -7.77
CA GLN A 226 -27.02 2.64 -8.93
C GLN A 226 -25.95 3.67 -8.55
N VAL A 227 -26.28 4.58 -7.63
CA VAL A 227 -25.34 5.59 -7.12
C VAL A 227 -24.18 4.92 -6.39
N MET A 228 -24.47 3.90 -5.57
CA MET A 228 -23.43 3.14 -4.88
C MET A 228 -22.51 2.41 -5.86
N VAL A 229 -23.04 1.77 -6.91
CA VAL A 229 -22.22 1.10 -7.94
C VAL A 229 -21.33 2.10 -8.69
N TRP A 230 -21.85 3.27 -9.04
CA TRP A 230 -21.06 4.33 -9.67
C TRP A 230 -19.95 4.83 -8.73
N LEU A 231 -20.27 5.08 -7.45
CA LEU A 231 -19.29 5.51 -6.45
C LEU A 231 -18.22 4.42 -6.20
N MET A 232 -18.60 3.15 -6.18
CA MET A 232 -17.67 2.02 -6.13
C MET A 232 -16.72 2.04 -7.33
N TYR A 233 -17.23 2.28 -8.54
CA TYR A 233 -16.39 2.39 -9.73
C TYR A 233 -15.41 3.56 -9.64
N VAL A 234 -15.86 4.77 -9.29
CA VAL A 234 -15.00 5.95 -9.18
C VAL A 234 -13.92 5.77 -8.12
N THR A 235 -14.29 5.26 -6.94
CA THR A 235 -13.33 5.01 -5.86
C THR A 235 -12.33 3.90 -6.22
N THR A 236 -12.78 2.83 -6.87
CA THR A 236 -11.89 1.77 -7.40
C THR A 236 -10.94 2.31 -8.46
N PHE A 237 -11.45 3.13 -9.39
CA PHE A 237 -10.65 3.75 -10.43
C PHE A 237 -9.56 4.66 -9.85
N CYS A 238 -9.91 5.55 -8.92
CA CYS A 238 -8.94 6.42 -8.24
C CYS A 238 -7.91 5.61 -7.44
N PHE A 239 -8.34 4.55 -6.75
CA PHE A 239 -7.43 3.63 -6.05
C PHE A 239 -6.44 2.97 -7.00
N CYS A 240 -6.91 2.44 -8.14
CA CYS A 240 -6.06 1.81 -9.13
C CYS A 240 -5.10 2.78 -9.82
N LEU A 241 -5.57 4.00 -10.13
CA LEU A 241 -4.78 5.03 -10.80
C LEU A 241 -3.65 5.54 -9.90
N THR A 242 -3.92 5.70 -8.61
CA THR A 242 -2.96 6.32 -7.68
C THR A 242 -1.88 5.36 -7.17
N TRP A 243 -2.08 4.05 -7.29
CA TRP A 243 -1.10 3.09 -6.78
C TRP A 243 -0.90 1.88 -7.69
N GLN A 244 0.31 1.69 -8.19
CA GLN A 244 0.66 0.61 -9.12
C GLN A 244 0.50 -0.81 -8.55
N PHE A 245 0.60 -0.99 -7.24
CA PHE A 245 0.51 -2.31 -6.58
C PHE A 245 -0.90 -2.63 -6.07
N ASN A 246 -1.90 -1.81 -6.43
CA ASN A 246 -3.31 -1.99 -6.06
C ASN A 246 -3.84 -3.42 -6.35
N GLN A 247 -3.32 -4.06 -7.41
CA GLN A 247 -3.75 -5.37 -7.89
C GLN A 247 -3.66 -6.47 -6.84
N PHE A 248 -2.73 -6.38 -5.88
CA PHE A 248 -2.60 -7.36 -4.80
C PHE A 248 -3.71 -7.19 -3.74
N ILE A 249 -4.07 -5.95 -3.42
CA ILE A 249 -5.16 -5.66 -2.49
C ILE A 249 -6.51 -6.00 -3.13
N LEU A 250 -6.68 -5.71 -4.42
CA LEU A 250 -7.88 -6.14 -5.16
C LEU A 250 -7.96 -7.67 -5.28
N LEU A 251 -6.83 -8.39 -5.39
CA LEU A 251 -6.82 -9.85 -5.33
C LEU A 251 -7.34 -10.36 -3.99
N VAL A 252 -6.89 -9.78 -2.87
CA VAL A 252 -7.41 -10.12 -1.54
C VAL A 252 -8.91 -9.84 -1.46
N GLN A 253 -9.38 -8.69 -1.93
CA GLN A 253 -10.80 -8.37 -1.99
C GLN A 253 -11.59 -9.34 -2.88
N ALA A 254 -11.03 -9.77 -4.01
CA ALA A 254 -11.63 -10.76 -4.90
C ALA A 254 -11.75 -12.14 -4.22
N LEU A 255 -10.72 -12.58 -3.48
CA LEU A 255 -10.77 -13.81 -2.67
C LEU A 255 -11.81 -13.73 -1.55
N ILE A 256 -12.00 -12.56 -0.95
CA ILE A 256 -13.07 -12.31 0.04
C ILE A 256 -14.45 -12.46 -0.61
N ILE A 257 -14.67 -11.83 -1.77
CA ILE A 257 -15.93 -11.94 -2.53
C ILE A 257 -16.19 -13.39 -2.93
N TYR A 258 -15.16 -14.12 -3.38
CA TYR A 258 -15.23 -15.54 -3.70
C TYR A 258 -15.65 -16.40 -2.49
N THR A 259 -15.05 -16.15 -1.32
CA THR A 259 -15.36 -16.86 -0.08
C THR A 259 -16.82 -16.63 0.34
N LEU A 260 -17.31 -15.40 0.24
CA LEU A 260 -18.70 -15.04 0.56
C LEU A 260 -19.71 -15.63 -0.43
N ASP A 261 -19.35 -15.79 -1.70
CA ASP A 261 -20.19 -16.47 -2.69
C ASP A 261 -20.28 -17.97 -2.43
N CYS A 262 -19.15 -18.62 -2.10
CA CYS A 262 -19.09 -20.05 -1.77
C CYS A 262 -19.90 -20.39 -0.51
N THR A 263 -19.91 -19.47 0.46
CA THR A 263 -20.63 -19.60 1.75
C THR A 263 -22.06 -19.03 1.71
N ASP A 264 -22.55 -18.65 0.52
CA ASP A 264 -23.93 -18.23 0.28
C ASP A 264 -24.38 -16.91 0.96
N PHE A 265 -23.43 -16.07 1.39
CA PHE A 265 -23.73 -14.74 1.94
C PHE A 265 -24.10 -13.72 0.87
N LEU A 266 -23.53 -13.86 -0.35
CA LEU A 266 -23.80 -12.94 -1.45
C LEU A 266 -24.70 -13.56 -2.52
N SER A 267 -25.54 -12.71 -3.11
CA SER A 267 -26.31 -13.07 -4.30
C SER A 267 -25.43 -13.05 -5.55
N THR A 268 -25.82 -13.84 -6.56
CA THR A 268 -25.11 -13.87 -7.85
C THR A 268 -24.99 -12.49 -8.50
N LYS A 269 -26.04 -11.66 -8.39
CA LYS A 269 -26.02 -10.30 -8.93
C LYS A 269 -24.96 -9.43 -8.23
N GLN A 270 -24.91 -9.46 -6.91
CA GLN A 270 -23.92 -8.70 -6.13
C GLN A 270 -22.49 -9.12 -6.48
N VAL A 271 -22.22 -10.42 -6.57
CA VAL A 271 -20.89 -10.94 -6.90
C VAL A 271 -20.45 -10.49 -8.30
N THR A 272 -21.32 -10.66 -9.31
CA THR A 272 -21.01 -10.22 -10.67
C THR A 272 -20.80 -8.71 -10.73
N THR A 273 -21.63 -7.89 -10.08
CA THR A 273 -21.44 -6.43 -10.04
C THR A 273 -20.11 -6.04 -9.39
N LEU A 274 -19.75 -6.63 -8.25
CA LEU A 274 -18.49 -6.34 -7.55
C LEU A 274 -17.27 -6.67 -8.42
N TYR A 275 -17.27 -7.83 -9.08
CA TYR A 275 -16.20 -8.21 -10.00
C TYR A 275 -16.12 -7.33 -11.24
N LEU A 276 -17.26 -7.00 -11.86
CA LEU A 276 -17.28 -6.12 -13.02
C LEU A 276 -16.75 -4.72 -12.68
N VAL A 277 -17.07 -4.18 -11.50
CA VAL A 277 -16.52 -2.89 -11.05
C VAL A 277 -14.99 -2.94 -10.94
N GLN A 278 -14.42 -4.02 -10.36
CA GLN A 278 -12.97 -4.19 -10.28
C GLN A 278 -12.33 -4.30 -11.68
N VAL A 279 -12.91 -5.12 -12.57
CA VAL A 279 -12.39 -5.31 -13.94
C VAL A 279 -12.47 -4.01 -14.73
N CYS A 280 -13.61 -3.30 -14.70
CA CYS A 280 -13.77 -2.02 -15.37
C CYS A 280 -12.78 -0.98 -14.82
N GLY A 281 -12.58 -0.92 -13.50
CA GLY A 281 -11.59 -0.01 -12.90
C GLY A 281 -10.17 -0.29 -13.38
N LEU A 282 -9.75 -1.56 -13.39
CA LEU A 282 -8.43 -1.99 -13.88
C LEU A 282 -8.25 -1.72 -15.39
N LEU A 283 -9.27 -2.00 -16.22
CA LEU A 283 -9.21 -1.76 -17.66
C LEU A 283 -9.20 -0.27 -18.01
N SER A 284 -9.93 0.57 -17.27
CA SER A 284 -9.88 2.02 -17.43
C SER A 284 -8.49 2.58 -17.12
N VAL A 285 -7.84 2.09 -16.06
CA VAL A 285 -6.46 2.49 -15.73
C VAL A 285 -5.46 1.93 -16.74
N TRP A 286 -5.65 0.69 -17.21
CA TRP A 286 -4.85 0.11 -18.29
C TRP A 286 -4.86 0.99 -19.54
N LEU A 287 -6.02 1.50 -19.96
CA LEU A 287 -6.14 2.41 -21.08
C LEU A 287 -5.41 3.74 -20.82
N LEU A 288 -5.61 4.34 -19.65
CA LEU A 288 -4.97 5.62 -19.29
C LEU A 288 -3.45 5.51 -19.13
N GLN A 289 -2.94 4.35 -18.72
CA GLN A 289 -1.51 4.05 -18.57
C GLN A 289 -0.89 3.51 -19.86
N PHE A 290 -1.38 3.95 -21.02
CA PHE A 290 -0.83 3.60 -22.33
C PHE A 290 -0.74 2.08 -22.54
N CYS A 291 -1.81 1.38 -22.21
CA CYS A 291 -1.94 -0.07 -22.34
C CYS A 291 -0.87 -0.86 -21.58
N ASN A 292 -0.49 -0.40 -20.38
CA ASN A 292 0.53 -1.03 -19.55
C ASN A 292 0.26 -2.53 -19.37
N SER A 293 1.13 -3.36 -19.95
CA SER A 293 0.99 -4.81 -20.02
C SER A 293 0.99 -5.48 -18.64
N MET A 294 1.56 -4.84 -17.61
CA MET A 294 1.57 -5.35 -16.23
C MET A 294 0.15 -5.55 -15.67
N ILE A 295 -0.80 -4.65 -15.98
CA ILE A 295 -2.18 -4.74 -15.48
C ILE A 295 -2.91 -5.92 -16.11
N LEU A 296 -2.71 -6.14 -17.41
CA LEU A 296 -3.36 -7.24 -18.15
C LEU A 296 -2.78 -8.61 -17.75
N GLY A 297 -1.49 -8.64 -17.37
CA GLY A 297 -0.82 -9.82 -16.81
C GLY A 297 -1.10 -10.06 -15.31
N SER A 298 -1.93 -9.25 -14.67
CA SER A 298 -2.20 -9.34 -13.23
C SER A 298 -2.94 -10.62 -12.84
N LEU A 299 -2.61 -11.14 -11.66
CA LEU A 299 -3.24 -12.34 -11.13
C LEU A 299 -4.73 -12.10 -10.80
N VAL A 300 -5.08 -10.90 -10.35
CA VAL A 300 -6.47 -10.53 -10.02
C VAL A 300 -7.38 -10.57 -11.24
N LEU A 301 -6.95 -10.02 -12.38
CA LEU A 301 -7.77 -10.05 -13.60
C LEU A 301 -7.97 -11.49 -14.09
N SER A 302 -6.90 -12.28 -14.06
CA SER A 302 -6.96 -13.72 -14.40
C SER A 302 -7.92 -14.48 -13.48
N PHE A 303 -7.88 -14.20 -12.17
CA PHE A 303 -8.72 -14.83 -11.16
C PHE A 303 -10.20 -14.46 -11.33
N ILE A 304 -10.52 -13.19 -11.57
CA ILE A 304 -11.90 -12.73 -11.75
C ILE A 304 -12.51 -13.35 -13.02
N VAL A 305 -11.77 -13.32 -14.13
CA VAL A 305 -12.22 -13.92 -15.41
C VAL A 305 -12.44 -15.43 -15.24
N ALA A 306 -11.51 -16.14 -14.61
CA ALA A 306 -11.65 -17.56 -14.33
C ALA A 306 -12.88 -17.85 -13.45
N THR A 307 -13.07 -17.08 -12.37
CA THR A 307 -14.20 -17.25 -11.45
C THR A 307 -15.54 -17.05 -12.15
N LEU A 308 -15.68 -15.98 -12.94
CA LEU A 308 -16.91 -15.70 -13.69
C LEU A 308 -17.19 -16.77 -14.76
N PHE A 309 -16.15 -17.23 -15.46
CA PHE A 309 -16.28 -18.28 -16.47
C PHE A 309 -16.69 -19.63 -15.87
N VAL A 310 -15.97 -20.12 -14.85
CA VAL A 310 -16.27 -21.41 -14.21
C VAL A 310 -17.66 -21.38 -13.58
N ARG A 311 -18.05 -20.25 -12.98
CA ARG A 311 -19.41 -20.06 -12.45
C ARG A 311 -20.47 -20.17 -13.54
N HIS A 312 -20.22 -19.60 -14.73
CA HIS A 312 -21.14 -19.71 -15.85
C HIS A 312 -21.29 -21.17 -16.32
N CYS A 313 -20.19 -21.93 -16.34
CA CYS A 313 -20.19 -23.34 -16.74
C CYS A 313 -20.80 -24.28 -15.67
N GLN A 314 -20.54 -24.06 -14.39
CA GLN A 314 -20.99 -24.92 -13.29
C GLN A 314 -22.29 -24.42 -12.66
N THR A 315 -23.41 -24.77 -13.30
CA THR A 315 -24.74 -24.53 -12.72
C THR A 315 -25.04 -25.58 -11.63
N GLY A 316 -25.53 -25.15 -10.46
CA GLY A 316 -25.91 -26.08 -9.38
C GLY A 316 -24.90 -26.30 -8.24
N LEU A 317 -23.99 -25.34 -8.00
CA LEU A 317 -23.10 -25.32 -6.82
C LEU A 317 -23.85 -25.25 -5.48
N LYS A 318 -25.08 -24.74 -5.48
CA LYS A 318 -25.89 -24.50 -4.27
C LYS A 318 -26.87 -25.64 -3.95
N THR A 319 -26.74 -26.80 -4.61
CA THR A 319 -27.66 -27.95 -4.45
C THR A 319 -26.96 -29.19 -3.90
N GLY A 320 -27.70 -29.96 -3.10
CA GLY A 320 -27.23 -31.23 -2.50
C GLY A 320 -27.11 -31.19 -0.98
N SER A 321 -26.74 -32.32 -0.39
CA SER A 321 -26.40 -32.43 1.03
C SER A 321 -25.09 -31.69 1.35
N PHE A 322 -24.84 -31.43 2.64
CA PHE A 322 -23.65 -30.70 3.09
C PHE A 322 -22.33 -31.23 2.51
N LEU A 323 -22.10 -32.55 2.58
CA LEU A 323 -20.86 -33.18 2.09
C LEU A 323 -20.73 -33.10 0.57
N VAL A 324 -21.82 -33.34 -0.16
CA VAL A 324 -21.83 -33.23 -1.63
C VAL A 324 -21.54 -31.79 -2.06
N ARG A 325 -22.12 -30.82 -1.34
CA ARG A 325 -21.89 -29.42 -1.59
C ARG A 325 -20.45 -29.00 -1.29
N LEU A 326 -19.86 -29.47 -0.19
CA LEU A 326 -18.47 -29.23 0.12
C LEU A 326 -17.54 -29.79 -0.96
N GLY A 327 -17.81 -31.01 -1.44
CA GLY A 327 -17.08 -31.62 -2.56
C GLY A 327 -17.21 -30.82 -3.86
N LYS A 328 -18.42 -30.34 -4.18
CA LYS A 328 -18.64 -29.45 -5.34
C LYS A 328 -17.87 -28.13 -5.22
N ILE A 329 -17.86 -27.51 -4.04
CA ILE A 329 -17.11 -26.27 -3.78
C ILE A 329 -15.60 -26.52 -3.92
N LEU A 330 -15.07 -27.61 -3.34
CA LEU A 330 -13.66 -27.98 -3.49
C LEU A 330 -13.27 -28.16 -4.97
N LEU A 331 -14.08 -28.92 -5.72
CA LEU A 331 -13.87 -29.09 -7.16
C LEU A 331 -13.92 -27.76 -7.91
N HIS A 332 -14.89 -26.90 -7.59
CA HIS A 332 -15.02 -25.56 -8.16
C HIS A 332 -13.78 -24.71 -7.87
N THR A 333 -13.28 -24.69 -6.64
CA THR A 333 -12.07 -23.97 -6.26
C THR A 333 -10.84 -24.48 -7.00
N VAL A 334 -10.66 -25.80 -7.12
CA VAL A 334 -9.54 -26.39 -7.88
C VAL A 334 -9.60 -25.97 -9.34
N ILE A 335 -10.77 -26.04 -9.98
CA ILE A 335 -10.93 -25.64 -11.39
C ILE A 335 -10.69 -24.14 -11.57
N VAL A 336 -11.21 -23.28 -10.68
CA VAL A 336 -10.98 -21.84 -10.72
C VAL A 336 -9.49 -21.52 -10.59
N LEU A 337 -8.77 -22.16 -9.67
CA LEU A 337 -7.33 -21.94 -9.49
C LEU A 337 -6.53 -22.42 -10.70
N LEU A 338 -6.79 -23.62 -11.21
CA LEU A 338 -6.12 -24.15 -12.41
C LEU A 338 -6.34 -23.24 -13.62
N LEU A 339 -7.58 -22.80 -13.84
CA LEU A 339 -7.90 -21.88 -14.92
C LEU A 339 -7.25 -20.51 -14.71
N THR A 340 -7.23 -20.00 -13.48
CA THR A 340 -6.56 -18.73 -13.13
C THR A 340 -5.08 -18.77 -13.51
N PHE A 341 -4.35 -19.81 -13.09
CA PHE A 341 -2.94 -19.97 -13.41
C PHE A 341 -2.72 -20.18 -14.90
N THR A 342 -3.60 -20.92 -15.57
CA THR A 342 -3.52 -21.13 -17.03
C THR A 342 -3.71 -19.83 -17.79
N ILE A 343 -4.76 -19.06 -17.49
CA ILE A 343 -5.01 -17.74 -18.10
C ILE A 343 -3.83 -16.80 -17.81
N ASN A 344 -3.35 -16.77 -16.57
CA ASN A 344 -2.24 -15.89 -16.20
C ASN A 344 -0.95 -16.25 -16.94
N TYR A 345 -0.62 -17.55 -17.04
CA TYR A 345 0.54 -18.03 -17.77
C TYR A 345 0.44 -17.71 -19.27
N LEU A 346 -0.72 -17.95 -19.89
CA LEU A 346 -0.95 -17.65 -21.30
C LEU A 346 -0.89 -16.14 -21.58
N ALA A 347 -1.51 -15.32 -20.72
CA ALA A 347 -1.45 -13.86 -20.83
C ALA A 347 -0.01 -13.35 -20.71
N LYS A 348 0.75 -13.84 -19.73
CA LYS A 348 2.17 -13.48 -19.57
C LYS A 348 3.03 -13.91 -20.74
N LYS A 349 2.80 -15.11 -21.29
CA LYS A 349 3.51 -15.62 -22.46
C LYS A 349 3.18 -14.80 -23.72
N ALA A 350 1.90 -14.47 -23.93
CA ALA A 350 1.45 -13.66 -25.07
C ALA A 350 2.00 -12.22 -25.02
N LEU A 351 2.06 -11.63 -23.83
CA LEU A 351 2.55 -10.27 -23.59
C LEU A 351 4.07 -10.20 -23.34
N GLN A 352 4.78 -11.33 -23.42
CA GLN A 352 6.22 -11.46 -23.13
C GLN A 352 6.64 -10.88 -21.75
N LEU A 353 5.78 -11.04 -20.74
CA LEU A 353 6.01 -10.48 -19.42
C LEU A 353 6.94 -11.37 -18.59
N LYS A 354 8.10 -10.82 -18.21
CA LYS A 354 9.09 -11.43 -17.29
C LYS A 354 9.09 -10.79 -15.89
N SER A 355 8.17 -9.85 -15.61
CA SER A 355 8.21 -8.98 -14.43
C SER A 355 8.02 -9.72 -13.10
N ASP A 356 7.19 -10.76 -13.07
CA ASP A 356 6.70 -11.33 -11.80
C ASP A 356 7.56 -12.47 -11.25
N GLU A 357 8.51 -13.01 -12.03
CA GLU A 357 9.39 -14.10 -11.58
C GLU A 357 10.13 -13.74 -10.28
N HIS A 358 10.52 -12.48 -10.13
CA HIS A 358 11.19 -12.00 -8.93
C HIS A 358 10.27 -11.97 -7.69
N ILE A 359 9.00 -11.58 -7.85
CA ILE A 359 8.04 -11.58 -6.74
C ILE A 359 7.82 -13.01 -6.25
N PHE A 360 7.65 -13.96 -7.17
CA PHE A 360 7.51 -15.37 -6.81
C PHE A 360 8.79 -15.96 -6.21
N LYS A 361 9.98 -15.60 -6.72
CA LYS A 361 11.27 -15.97 -6.11
C LYS A 361 11.41 -15.45 -4.69
N PHE A 362 11.06 -14.18 -4.47
CA PHE A 362 11.03 -13.56 -3.15
C PHE A 362 10.07 -14.30 -2.21
N ILE A 363 8.82 -14.53 -2.62
CA ILE A 363 7.82 -15.27 -1.82
C ILE A 363 8.34 -16.68 -1.48
N LYS A 364 8.88 -17.40 -2.47
CA LYS A 364 9.43 -18.75 -2.28
C LYS A 364 10.57 -18.75 -1.26
N SER A 365 11.48 -17.79 -1.35
CA SER A 365 12.59 -17.64 -0.41
C SER A 365 12.12 -17.19 0.98
N LYS A 366 11.12 -16.31 1.05
CA LYS A 366 10.54 -15.81 2.31
C LYS A 366 9.91 -16.91 3.14
N PHE A 367 9.26 -17.88 2.50
CA PHE A 367 8.66 -19.03 3.18
C PHE A 367 9.63 -20.23 3.31
N GLY A 368 10.91 -20.06 2.99
CA GLY A 368 11.93 -21.12 3.14
C GLY A 368 11.84 -22.24 2.10
N PHE A 369 11.06 -22.09 1.04
CA PHE A 369 10.89 -23.09 -0.02
C PHE A 369 12.02 -23.08 -1.07
N GLY A 370 13.13 -22.39 -0.81
CA GLY A 370 14.36 -22.40 -1.62
C GLY A 370 15.41 -21.41 -1.11
N MET A 371 16.68 -21.81 -1.08
CA MET A 371 17.79 -20.89 -0.82
C MET A 371 18.01 -20.02 -2.06
N THR A 372 18.12 -18.70 -1.88
CA THR A 372 18.37 -17.78 -2.99
C THR A 372 19.69 -17.03 -2.76
N ARG A 373 20.59 -17.12 -3.74
CA ARG A 373 21.78 -16.25 -3.88
C ARG A 373 21.49 -15.03 -4.75
N ASP A 374 20.23 -14.86 -5.14
CA ASP A 374 19.76 -13.75 -5.96
C ASP A 374 19.85 -12.46 -5.12
N PHE A 375 20.71 -11.55 -5.55
CA PHE A 375 20.94 -10.25 -4.89
C PHE A 375 19.64 -9.50 -4.59
N ASP A 376 18.74 -9.43 -5.57
CA ASP A 376 17.46 -8.72 -5.44
C ASP A 376 16.60 -9.33 -4.34
N ALA A 377 16.46 -10.67 -4.31
CA ALA A 377 15.64 -11.35 -3.32
C ALA A 377 16.22 -11.18 -1.90
N GLY A 378 17.55 -11.28 -1.77
CA GLY A 378 18.25 -11.03 -0.51
C GLY A 378 18.04 -9.62 0.03
N LEU A 379 18.04 -8.60 -0.85
CA LEU A 379 17.79 -7.22 -0.46
C LEU A 379 16.41 -7.04 0.20
N TYR A 380 15.36 -7.67 -0.34
CA TYR A 380 14.03 -7.59 0.26
C TYR A 380 13.89 -8.44 1.53
N LEU A 381 14.55 -9.60 1.62
CA LEU A 381 14.48 -10.45 2.81
C LEU A 381 15.15 -9.81 4.03
N CYS A 382 16.21 -9.03 3.77
CA CYS A 382 16.98 -8.36 4.81
C CYS A 382 16.44 -6.99 5.21
N GLU A 383 15.51 -6.43 4.43
CA GLU A 383 14.86 -5.16 4.73
C GLU A 383 13.78 -5.36 5.82
N GLU A 384 13.91 -4.63 6.95
CA GLU A 384 13.00 -4.73 8.10
C GLU A 384 11.52 -4.52 7.70
N ALA A 385 11.26 -3.67 6.70
CA ALA A 385 9.92 -3.41 6.18
C ALA A 385 9.22 -4.68 5.62
N PHE A 386 9.98 -5.64 5.09
CA PHE A 386 9.42 -6.90 4.56
C PHE A 386 9.49 -8.06 5.55
N GLY A 387 10.00 -7.83 6.75
CA GLY A 387 10.02 -8.79 7.85
C GLY A 387 8.63 -9.07 8.43
N VAL A 388 8.61 -9.97 9.43
CA VAL A 388 7.42 -10.27 10.23
C VAL A 388 7.04 -9.10 11.13
N LEU A 389 5.77 -9.03 11.55
CA LEU A 389 5.30 -7.97 12.44
C LEU A 389 5.97 -8.08 13.83
N PRO A 390 6.64 -7.01 14.33
CA PRO A 390 7.24 -7.03 15.66
C PRO A 390 6.18 -6.99 16.75
N LEU A 391 6.37 -7.77 17.83
CA LEU A 391 5.44 -7.91 18.95
C LEU A 391 5.15 -6.59 19.68
N ASP A 392 6.12 -5.66 19.70
CA ASP A 392 5.97 -4.30 20.22
C ASP A 392 4.80 -3.53 19.58
N THR A 393 4.38 -3.91 18.36
CA THR A 393 3.16 -3.36 17.73
C THR A 393 1.90 -3.74 18.51
N LEU A 394 1.80 -4.98 18.98
CA LEU A 394 0.66 -5.44 19.76
C LEU A 394 0.64 -4.76 21.14
N ASP A 395 1.80 -4.53 21.75
CA ASP A 395 1.91 -3.83 23.04
C ASP A 395 1.41 -2.39 22.94
N ARG A 396 1.80 -1.66 21.88
CA ARG A 396 1.28 -0.31 21.61
C ARG A 396 -0.25 -0.30 21.41
N LEU A 397 -0.78 -1.22 20.60
CA LEU A 397 -2.23 -1.34 20.36
C LEU A 397 -3.01 -1.78 21.61
N GLY A 398 -2.38 -2.54 22.50
CA GLY A 398 -2.90 -2.90 23.81
C GLY A 398 -2.94 -1.69 24.75
N GLY A 399 -1.90 -0.85 24.74
CA GLY A 399 -1.81 0.37 25.55
C GLY A 399 -2.90 1.41 25.24
N THR A 400 -3.40 1.47 24.00
CA THR A 400 -4.53 2.33 23.61
C THR A 400 -5.90 1.68 23.78
N LEU A 401 -5.95 0.48 24.38
CA LEU A 401 -7.15 -0.34 24.58
C LEU A 401 -7.88 -0.69 23.27
N LEU A 402 -7.20 -0.65 22.14
CA LEU A 402 -7.76 -1.02 20.85
C LEU A 402 -7.70 -2.55 20.64
N LEU A 403 -6.58 -3.19 21.03
CA LEU A 403 -6.35 -4.62 20.78
C LEU A 403 -7.35 -5.53 21.50
N TYR A 404 -7.64 -5.29 22.79
CA TYR A 404 -8.52 -6.14 23.58
C TYR A 404 -9.97 -6.21 23.06
N PRO A 405 -10.69 -5.08 22.85
CA PRO A 405 -12.03 -5.13 22.28
C PRO A 405 -12.02 -5.67 20.85
N TYR A 406 -10.98 -5.40 20.07
CA TYR A 406 -10.82 -5.98 18.75
C TYR A 406 -10.78 -7.51 18.79
N MET A 407 -9.94 -8.10 19.63
CA MET A 407 -9.79 -9.56 19.73
C MET A 407 -11.10 -10.24 20.16
N LEU A 408 -11.80 -9.66 21.15
CA LEU A 408 -13.11 -10.16 21.56
C LEU A 408 -14.13 -10.11 20.40
N THR A 409 -14.19 -8.97 19.71
CA THR A 409 -15.10 -8.78 18.58
C THR A 409 -14.79 -9.75 17.46
N LEU A 410 -13.51 -9.92 17.12
CA LEU A 410 -13.05 -10.84 16.08
C LEU A 410 -13.47 -12.28 16.38
N LEU A 411 -13.27 -12.76 17.61
CA LEU A 411 -13.66 -14.11 18.02
C LEU A 411 -15.17 -14.33 17.91
N LEU A 412 -15.99 -13.38 18.38
CA LEU A 412 -17.45 -13.47 18.29
C LEU A 412 -17.94 -13.47 16.84
N LEU A 413 -17.36 -12.62 15.99
CA LEU A 413 -17.71 -12.54 14.58
C LEU A 413 -17.27 -13.78 13.80
N ILE A 414 -16.09 -14.35 14.08
CA ILE A 414 -15.65 -15.63 13.51
C ILE A 414 -16.62 -16.75 13.89
N GLY A 415 -17.00 -16.84 15.17
CA GLY A 415 -17.99 -17.82 15.63
C GLY A 415 -19.32 -17.69 14.91
N GLY A 416 -19.88 -16.48 14.83
CA GLY A 416 -21.13 -16.20 14.12
C GLY A 416 -21.07 -16.50 12.62
N PHE A 417 -19.94 -16.17 11.98
CA PHE A 417 -19.70 -16.47 10.58
C PHE A 417 -19.65 -17.98 10.31
N ILE A 418 -18.90 -18.75 11.12
CA ILE A 418 -18.80 -20.21 10.96
C ILE A 418 -20.17 -20.87 11.15
N VAL A 419 -20.91 -20.51 12.20
CA VAL A 419 -22.24 -21.06 12.46
C VAL A 419 -23.18 -20.80 11.28
N THR A 420 -23.21 -19.57 10.77
CA THR A 420 -24.07 -19.20 9.63
C THR A 420 -23.61 -19.86 8.33
N ALA A 421 -22.31 -19.96 8.08
CA ALA A 421 -21.75 -20.63 6.91
C ALA A 421 -22.12 -22.12 6.89
N VAL A 422 -22.00 -22.81 8.03
CA VAL A 422 -22.40 -24.23 8.16
C VAL A 422 -23.90 -24.39 7.95
N GLN A 423 -24.73 -23.51 8.52
CA GLN A 423 -26.19 -23.53 8.31
C GLN A 423 -26.57 -23.29 6.84
N ASN A 424 -25.91 -22.35 6.16
CA ASN A 424 -26.11 -22.04 4.75
C ASN A 424 -25.71 -23.19 3.84
N LEU A 425 -24.62 -23.90 4.18
CA LEU A 425 -24.14 -25.06 3.45
C LEU A 425 -25.03 -26.30 3.68
N GLY A 426 -25.57 -26.45 4.88
CA GLY A 426 -26.40 -27.60 5.28
C GLY A 426 -27.87 -27.53 4.86
N SER A 427 -28.42 -26.33 4.63
CA SER A 427 -29.83 -26.18 4.24
C SER A 427 -30.04 -26.37 2.74
N PRO A 428 -30.81 -27.38 2.28
CA PRO A 428 -31.13 -27.52 0.87
C PRO A 428 -32.06 -26.39 0.41
N LYS A 429 -31.67 -25.65 -0.63
CA LYS A 429 -32.45 -24.55 -1.24
C LYS A 429 -33.69 -25.02 -2.05
N GLY A 430 -34.25 -26.19 -1.72
CA GLY A 430 -35.36 -26.84 -2.43
C GLY A 430 -36.59 -27.22 -1.57
N ALA A 431 -36.61 -26.92 -0.27
CA ALA A 431 -37.81 -27.15 0.54
C ALA A 431 -38.87 -26.06 0.28
N SER A 432 -40.13 -26.49 0.13
CA SER A 432 -41.29 -25.71 -0.30
C SER A 432 -41.55 -24.47 0.57
N GLY A 433 -42.24 -23.48 -0.04
CA GLY A 433 -42.45 -22.13 0.51
C GLY A 433 -43.19 -22.03 1.85
N GLU A 434 -43.75 -23.12 2.37
CA GLU A 434 -44.48 -23.15 3.65
C GLU A 434 -43.57 -23.39 4.86
N GLU A 435 -42.48 -24.17 4.74
CA GLU A 435 -41.52 -24.38 5.85
C GLU A 435 -40.71 -23.11 6.18
N LYS A 436 -40.55 -22.19 5.22
CA LYS A 436 -39.87 -20.90 5.43
C LYS A 436 -40.64 -19.95 6.37
N ARG A 437 -41.97 -20.08 6.47
CA ARG A 437 -42.81 -19.24 7.35
C ARG A 437 -42.80 -19.72 8.80
N GLY A 438 -42.67 -21.04 9.03
CA GLY A 438 -42.54 -21.61 10.37
C GLY A 438 -41.12 -21.54 10.95
N ALA A 439 -40.09 -21.71 10.11
CA ALA A 439 -38.68 -21.74 10.54
C ALA A 439 -38.03 -20.34 10.69
N SER A 440 -38.67 -19.25 10.25
CA SER A 440 -38.15 -17.89 10.45
C SER A 440 -38.37 -17.35 11.86
N ALA A 441 -39.32 -17.95 12.62
CA ALA A 441 -39.63 -17.53 14.00
C ALA A 441 -38.57 -17.98 15.03
N GLY A 442 -37.69 -18.91 14.67
CA GLY A 442 -36.63 -19.45 15.56
C GLY A 442 -35.20 -19.40 14.99
N ARG A 443 -34.98 -18.84 13.79
CA ARG A 443 -33.62 -18.64 13.26
C ARG A 443 -32.97 -17.49 14.02
N ALA A 444 -31.92 -17.79 14.78
CA ALA A 444 -30.95 -16.79 15.23
C ALA A 444 -30.66 -15.83 14.07
N ALA A 445 -30.74 -14.53 14.34
CA ALA A 445 -30.66 -13.47 13.33
C ALA A 445 -29.54 -13.77 12.32
N ALA A 446 -29.91 -13.89 11.04
CA ALA A 446 -28.96 -14.23 9.97
C ALA A 446 -27.79 -13.25 9.97
N PHE A 447 -26.56 -13.77 10.07
CA PHE A 447 -25.35 -12.94 10.11
C PHE A 447 -25.25 -12.07 8.85
N ARG A 448 -25.11 -10.77 9.05
CA ARG A 448 -25.27 -9.79 7.96
C ARG A 448 -24.11 -9.86 6.95
N PRO A 449 -24.37 -9.77 5.63
CA PRO A 449 -23.34 -9.92 4.60
C PRO A 449 -22.31 -8.77 4.60
N ASP A 450 -22.73 -7.55 4.96
CA ASP A 450 -21.84 -6.39 5.15
C ASP A 450 -20.84 -6.62 6.31
N VAL A 451 -21.29 -7.25 7.40
CA VAL A 451 -20.43 -7.62 8.53
C VAL A 451 -19.47 -8.74 8.14
N ALA A 452 -19.94 -9.76 7.40
CA ALA A 452 -19.10 -10.85 6.90
C ALA A 452 -17.98 -10.35 5.96
N TYR A 453 -18.29 -9.38 5.10
CA TYR A 453 -17.32 -8.75 4.23
C TYR A 453 -16.21 -8.02 5.02
N ASN A 454 -16.58 -7.23 6.02
CA ASN A 454 -15.61 -6.50 6.84
C ASN A 454 -14.80 -7.43 7.77
N LEU A 455 -15.40 -8.52 8.24
CA LEU A 455 -14.71 -9.59 8.99
C LEU A 455 -13.60 -10.23 8.16
N LEU A 456 -13.91 -10.70 6.95
CA LEU A 456 -12.91 -11.33 6.11
C LEU A 456 -11.80 -10.34 5.72
N HIS A 457 -12.13 -9.07 5.46
CA HIS A 457 -11.12 -8.02 5.25
C HIS A 457 -10.14 -7.91 6.42
N THR A 458 -10.63 -7.79 7.65
CA THR A 458 -9.72 -7.68 8.81
C THR A 458 -8.87 -8.94 9.01
N MET A 459 -9.40 -10.13 8.71
CA MET A 459 -8.65 -11.39 8.79
C MET A 459 -7.53 -11.45 7.74
N PHE A 460 -7.84 -11.20 6.46
CA PHE A 460 -6.84 -11.26 5.39
C PHE A 460 -5.79 -10.15 5.51
N PHE A 461 -6.20 -8.93 5.89
CA PHE A 461 -5.25 -7.86 6.18
C PHE A 461 -4.37 -8.17 7.39
N GLY A 462 -4.93 -8.81 8.43
CA GLY A 462 -4.15 -9.31 9.56
C GLY A 462 -3.08 -10.31 9.12
N LEU A 463 -3.46 -11.33 8.35
CA LEU A 463 -2.51 -12.32 7.79
C LEU A 463 -1.40 -11.65 6.96
N LEU A 464 -1.76 -10.67 6.14
CA LEU A 464 -0.81 -9.90 5.35
C LEU A 464 0.13 -9.06 6.23
N ALA A 465 -0.39 -8.42 7.27
CA ALA A 465 0.37 -7.60 8.21
C ALA A 465 1.34 -8.44 9.07
N PHE A 466 0.91 -9.59 9.59
CA PHE A 466 1.78 -10.51 10.34
C PHE A 466 2.90 -11.08 9.47
N SER A 467 2.60 -11.36 8.20
CA SER A 467 3.61 -11.80 7.22
C SER A 467 4.57 -10.69 6.82
N THR A 468 4.08 -9.47 6.62
CA THR A 468 4.84 -8.34 6.07
C THR A 468 4.54 -7.06 6.84
N MET A 469 5.48 -6.61 7.67
CA MET A 469 5.37 -5.44 8.54
C MET A 469 4.93 -4.17 7.78
N ARG A 470 5.44 -3.97 6.56
CA ARG A 470 5.07 -2.86 5.67
C ARG A 470 3.58 -2.83 5.33
N MET A 471 2.80 -3.88 5.53
CA MET A 471 1.36 -3.88 5.22
C MET A 471 0.48 -3.61 6.45
N LYS A 472 1.07 -3.34 7.64
CA LYS A 472 0.32 -3.17 8.89
C LYS A 472 -0.69 -2.03 8.86
N TYR A 473 -0.42 -0.93 8.15
CA TYR A 473 -1.32 0.24 8.11
C TYR A 473 -2.67 -0.06 7.45
N ILE A 474 -2.71 -1.02 6.51
CA ILE A 474 -3.97 -1.47 5.89
C ILE A 474 -4.84 -2.18 6.93
N TRP A 475 -4.20 -3.00 7.77
CA TRP A 475 -4.87 -3.79 8.80
C TRP A 475 -5.32 -2.93 9.99
N THR A 476 -4.43 -2.13 10.56
CA THR A 476 -4.69 -1.36 11.79
C THR A 476 -5.76 -0.28 11.60
N GLY A 477 -5.79 0.41 10.46
CA GLY A 477 -6.86 1.35 10.14
C GLY A 477 -8.23 0.66 10.11
N HIS A 478 -8.31 -0.51 9.48
CA HIS A 478 -9.54 -1.32 9.43
C HIS A 478 -9.89 -1.95 10.78
N MET A 479 -8.88 -2.30 11.59
CA MET A 479 -9.00 -2.79 12.96
C MET A 479 -9.75 -1.78 13.85
N CYS A 480 -9.47 -0.47 13.71
CA CYS A 480 -10.19 0.59 14.42
C CYS A 480 -11.70 0.55 14.13
N ALA A 481 -12.10 0.38 12.87
CA ALA A 481 -13.50 0.33 12.48
C ALA A 481 -14.22 -0.93 13.00
N VAL A 482 -13.59 -2.10 12.89
CA VAL A 482 -14.15 -3.38 13.36
C VAL A 482 -14.23 -3.42 14.90
N ALA A 483 -13.19 -2.96 15.59
CA ALA A 483 -13.21 -2.86 17.05
C ALA A 483 -14.33 -1.94 17.55
N ALA A 484 -14.53 -0.80 16.88
CA ALA A 484 -15.54 0.16 17.28
C ALA A 484 -16.96 -0.37 17.01
N PHE A 485 -17.15 -1.11 15.92
CA PHE A 485 -18.37 -1.87 15.69
C PHE A 485 -18.65 -2.85 16.83
N GLY A 486 -17.63 -3.56 17.32
CA GLY A 486 -17.76 -4.47 18.46
C GLY A 486 -18.23 -3.80 19.75
N VAL A 487 -17.60 -2.67 20.10
CA VAL A 487 -17.87 -1.93 21.33
C VAL A 487 -19.19 -1.16 21.27
N CYS A 488 -19.64 -0.72 20.10
CA CYS A 488 -20.87 0.06 19.98
C CYS A 488 -22.05 -0.71 19.38
N GLY A 489 -21.83 -1.97 18.96
CA GLY A 489 -22.83 -2.80 18.31
C GLY A 489 -23.83 -3.39 19.30
N THR A 490 -25.11 -3.04 19.14
CA THR A 490 -26.21 -3.55 19.98
C THR A 490 -26.38 -5.07 19.87
N GLU A 491 -26.06 -5.66 18.71
CA GLU A 491 -26.15 -7.11 18.44
C GLU A 491 -25.13 -7.91 19.28
N ILE A 492 -23.94 -7.35 19.52
CA ILE A 492 -22.88 -8.02 20.28
C ILE A 492 -23.12 -7.89 21.77
N TRP A 493 -23.53 -6.70 22.23
CA TRP A 493 -23.88 -6.49 23.64
C TRP A 493 -25.11 -7.29 24.05
N THR A 494 -26.14 -7.44 23.21
CA THR A 494 -27.28 -8.31 23.54
C THR A 494 -26.88 -9.78 23.67
N LEU A 495 -25.94 -10.26 22.84
CA LEU A 495 -25.37 -11.61 22.94
C LEU A 495 -24.57 -11.79 24.25
N ILE A 496 -23.72 -10.81 24.59
CA ILE A 496 -22.88 -10.79 25.80
C ILE A 496 -23.75 -10.65 27.06
N PHE A 497 -24.72 -9.74 27.10
CA PHE A 497 -25.61 -9.56 28.25
C PHE A 497 -26.54 -10.75 28.47
N ASN A 498 -26.86 -11.52 27.42
CA ASN A 498 -27.60 -12.78 27.56
C ASN A 498 -26.73 -13.94 28.08
N THR A 499 -25.41 -13.91 27.89
CA THR A 499 -24.48 -14.96 28.36
C THR A 499 -23.76 -14.63 29.66
N LEU A 500 -23.59 -13.34 29.98
CA LEU A 500 -22.87 -12.86 31.16
C LEU A 500 -23.70 -11.78 31.86
N ARG A 501 -24.20 -12.11 33.07
CA ARG A 501 -24.75 -11.14 34.03
C ARG A 501 -23.63 -10.30 34.67
N CYS A 502 -22.84 -9.59 33.88
CA CYS A 502 -21.80 -8.71 34.41
C CYS A 502 -22.08 -7.25 34.07
N ASN A 503 -22.34 -6.50 35.14
CA ASN A 503 -22.46 -5.05 35.15
C ASN A 503 -21.11 -4.50 35.63
N SER A 504 -20.22 -4.10 34.70
CA SER A 504 -19.07 -3.28 35.07
C SER A 504 -19.01 -2.05 34.18
N LYS A 505 -19.32 -0.90 34.77
CA LYS A 505 -18.97 0.41 34.22
C LYS A 505 -17.49 0.64 34.55
N SER A 506 -16.59 0.25 33.65
CA SER A 506 -15.22 0.80 33.66
C SER A 506 -15.11 1.79 32.53
N LEU A 507 -15.22 3.07 32.89
CA LEU A 507 -14.98 4.20 32.01
C LEU A 507 -13.47 4.30 31.81
N VAL A 508 -13.01 4.17 30.57
CA VAL A 508 -11.60 4.31 30.23
C VAL A 508 -11.19 5.78 30.37
N ARG A 509 -10.19 6.02 31.22
CA ARG A 509 -9.49 7.29 31.37
C ARG A 509 -8.50 7.42 30.20
N PHE A 510 -8.60 8.47 29.40
CA PHE A 510 -7.62 8.78 28.34
C PHE A 510 -7.18 10.25 28.41
N TRP A 511 -5.90 10.43 28.73
CA TRP A 511 -5.09 11.63 29.02
C TRP A 511 -3.62 11.15 28.79
N PRO A 512 -2.52 11.93 28.76
CA PRO A 512 -2.13 13.24 28.23
C PRO A 512 -1.08 13.13 27.07
N LYS A 513 -0.74 11.92 26.60
CA LYS A 513 0.42 11.63 25.73
C LYS A 513 0.43 12.35 24.38
N LEU A 514 -0.76 12.61 23.82
CA LEU A 514 -0.90 13.37 22.57
C LEU A 514 -0.33 14.80 22.69
N MET A 515 -0.53 15.44 23.85
CA MET A 515 -0.03 16.80 24.09
C MET A 515 1.48 16.82 24.31
N GLU A 516 2.05 15.74 24.85
CA GLU A 516 3.50 15.60 25.01
C GLU A 516 4.18 15.47 23.63
N GLU A 517 3.65 14.63 22.73
CA GLU A 517 4.14 14.52 21.36
C GLU A 517 4.04 15.85 20.59
N LEU A 518 2.91 16.56 20.71
CA LEU A 518 2.73 17.87 20.08
C LEU A 518 3.61 18.97 20.68
N SER A 519 4.16 18.78 21.88
CA SER A 519 5.09 19.72 22.51
C SER A 519 6.54 19.48 22.11
N GLU A 520 6.85 18.33 21.52
CA GLU A 520 8.19 18.02 21.05
C GLU A 520 8.47 18.79 19.75
N LEU A 521 9.40 19.75 19.83
CA LEU A 521 9.88 20.52 18.69
C LEU A 521 11.24 19.97 18.27
N ARG A 522 11.34 19.56 17.01
CA ARG A 522 12.57 19.08 16.39
C ARG A 522 12.85 19.91 15.14
N GLU A 523 14.14 20.08 14.85
CA GLU A 523 14.60 20.75 13.64
C GLU A 523 15.18 19.71 12.68
N PHE A 524 14.77 19.76 11.40
CA PHE A 524 15.41 18.95 10.38
C PHE A 524 16.86 19.41 10.19
N TYR A 525 17.81 18.55 10.56
CA TYR A 525 19.24 18.86 10.49
C TYR A 525 20.02 17.77 9.75
N ASP A 526 20.40 18.07 8.51
CA ASP A 526 21.25 17.20 7.67
C ASP A 526 22.30 18.03 6.90
N PRO A 527 23.32 18.58 7.61
CA PRO A 527 24.29 19.48 7.01
C PRO A 527 25.16 18.81 5.94
N ASP A 528 25.46 17.51 6.09
CA ASP A 528 26.30 16.77 5.15
C ASP A 528 25.61 16.61 3.79
N THR A 529 24.30 16.34 3.77
CA THR A 529 23.54 16.26 2.51
C THR A 529 23.33 17.64 1.91
N VAL A 530 23.04 18.67 2.71
CA VAL A 530 22.92 20.06 2.25
C VAL A 530 24.22 20.54 1.60
N GLU A 531 25.36 20.26 2.22
CA GLU A 531 26.69 20.58 1.69
C GLU A 531 26.95 19.88 0.36
N LEU A 532 26.66 18.58 0.26
CA LEU A 532 26.79 17.81 -0.98
C LEU A 532 25.94 18.41 -2.10
N MET A 533 24.66 18.70 -1.84
CA MET A 533 23.75 19.26 -2.85
C MET A 533 24.16 20.68 -3.27
N THR A 534 24.66 21.49 -2.33
CA THR A 534 25.22 22.81 -2.61
C THR A 534 26.47 22.70 -3.48
N TRP A 535 27.35 21.74 -3.21
CA TRP A 535 28.53 21.49 -4.04
C TRP A 535 28.14 21.03 -5.45
N ILE A 536 27.18 20.10 -5.59
CA ILE A 536 26.69 19.63 -6.90
C ILE A 536 26.18 20.81 -7.73
N SER A 537 25.29 21.63 -7.15
CA SER A 537 24.65 22.74 -7.87
C SER A 537 25.63 23.85 -8.27
N THR A 538 26.68 24.09 -7.47
CA THR A 538 27.61 25.21 -7.68
C THR A 538 28.92 24.84 -8.39
N LYS A 539 29.39 23.59 -8.26
CA LYS A 539 30.71 23.15 -8.74
C LYS A 539 30.66 22.14 -9.88
N THR A 540 29.47 21.70 -10.30
CA THR A 540 29.33 20.72 -11.39
C THR A 540 28.50 21.24 -12.56
N SER A 541 28.63 20.61 -13.72
CA SER A 541 27.85 20.97 -14.91
C SER A 541 26.40 20.51 -14.76
N LYS A 542 25.45 21.28 -15.32
CA LYS A 542 24.02 20.89 -15.38
C LYS A 542 23.77 19.58 -16.15
N GLN A 543 24.71 19.14 -16.98
CA GLN A 543 24.63 17.88 -17.73
C GLN A 543 25.43 16.73 -17.07
N ALA A 544 26.00 16.95 -15.88
CA ALA A 544 26.79 15.94 -15.21
C ALA A 544 25.93 14.75 -14.76
N VAL A 545 26.39 13.54 -15.04
CA VAL A 545 25.71 12.30 -14.62
C VAL A 545 26.35 11.75 -13.34
N PHE A 546 25.54 11.53 -12.31
CA PHE A 546 25.96 10.97 -11.03
C PHE A 546 25.48 9.52 -10.89
N ALA A 547 26.34 8.67 -10.34
CA ALA A 547 25.99 7.33 -9.86
C ALA A 547 26.08 7.29 -8.33
N GLY A 548 25.11 6.66 -7.67
CA GLY A 548 25.02 6.60 -6.21
C GLY A 548 24.05 5.52 -5.74
N SER A 549 23.78 5.46 -4.43
CA SER A 549 22.83 4.50 -3.89
C SER A 549 21.39 4.78 -4.33
N MET A 550 20.55 3.75 -4.28
CA MET A 550 19.10 3.85 -4.54
C MET A 550 18.37 4.71 -3.51
N GLN A 551 18.89 4.83 -2.28
CA GLN A 551 18.32 5.73 -1.28
C GLN A 551 18.41 7.19 -1.75
N LEU A 552 19.41 7.50 -2.57
CA LEU A 552 19.60 8.79 -3.24
C LEU A 552 18.98 8.85 -4.65
N LEU A 553 18.64 7.72 -5.28
CA LEU A 553 18.18 7.64 -6.68
C LEU A 553 16.78 6.98 -6.88
N ALA A 554 16.01 6.82 -5.80
CA ALA A 554 14.64 6.31 -5.71
C ALA A 554 14.44 4.80 -6.01
N GLY A 555 13.77 4.11 -5.07
CA GLY A 555 13.80 2.65 -4.96
C GLY A 555 12.61 1.85 -5.47
N ILE A 556 11.44 2.46 -5.63
CA ILE A 556 10.20 1.72 -5.97
C ILE A 556 10.27 0.94 -7.30
N LYS A 557 11.12 1.35 -8.23
CA LYS A 557 11.13 0.85 -9.62
C LYS A 557 12.08 -0.31 -9.89
N LEU A 558 13.06 -0.47 -9.01
CA LEU A 558 13.92 -1.65 -8.96
C LEU A 558 13.11 -2.92 -8.69
N CYS A 559 11.90 -2.84 -8.16
CA CYS A 559 11.06 -4.02 -7.97
C CYS A 559 10.50 -4.62 -9.29
N THR A 560 10.33 -3.81 -10.34
CA THR A 560 9.47 -4.15 -11.49
C THR A 560 10.21 -4.27 -12.82
N ASP A 561 11.34 -3.57 -12.98
CA ASP A 561 12.12 -3.54 -14.23
C ASP A 561 13.42 -4.34 -14.09
N LYS A 562 13.62 -5.35 -14.94
CA LYS A 562 14.81 -6.22 -14.91
C LYS A 562 16.08 -5.48 -15.34
N ASP A 563 15.98 -4.63 -16.34
CA ASP A 563 17.14 -3.91 -16.86
C ASP A 563 17.63 -2.88 -15.85
N LEU A 564 16.69 -2.21 -15.18
CA LEU A 564 17.02 -1.23 -14.15
C LEU A 564 17.63 -1.92 -12.92
N ARG A 565 17.12 -3.11 -12.53
CA ARG A 565 17.74 -3.94 -11.49
C ARG A 565 19.16 -4.32 -11.79
N GLU A 566 19.38 -4.86 -12.98
CA GLU A 566 20.72 -5.23 -13.39
C GLU A 566 21.62 -4.00 -13.37
N ARG A 567 21.17 -2.86 -13.93
CA ARG A 567 21.94 -1.62 -13.90
C ARG A 567 22.26 -1.12 -12.50
N THR A 568 21.31 -1.14 -11.56
CA THR A 568 21.57 -0.74 -10.17
C THR A 568 22.48 -1.73 -9.46
N ARG A 569 22.28 -3.04 -9.66
CA ARG A 569 23.18 -4.08 -9.15
C ARG A 569 24.62 -3.87 -9.65
N GLN A 570 24.78 -3.44 -10.90
CA GLN A 570 26.07 -3.08 -11.49
C GLN A 570 26.64 -1.83 -10.81
N VAL A 571 25.87 -0.76 -10.63
CA VAL A 571 26.32 0.44 -9.89
C VAL A 571 26.73 0.09 -8.45
N TYR A 572 26.00 -0.81 -7.79
CA TYR A 572 26.30 -1.28 -6.43
C TYR A 572 27.58 -2.10 -6.33
N GLN A 573 28.16 -2.60 -7.43
CA GLN A 573 29.47 -3.25 -7.40
C GLN A 573 30.58 -2.32 -6.88
N VAL A 574 30.34 -1.01 -6.83
CA VAL A 574 31.21 -0.06 -6.14
C VAL A 574 31.38 -0.35 -4.64
N TYR A 575 30.46 -1.08 -4.01
CA TYR A 575 30.53 -1.53 -2.62
C TYR A 575 31.09 -2.96 -2.48
N ALA A 576 31.36 -3.65 -3.59
CA ALA A 576 31.85 -5.03 -3.62
C ALA A 576 33.39 -5.12 -3.59
N ARG A 577 33.89 -6.36 -3.51
CA ARG A 577 35.32 -6.71 -3.65
C ARG A 577 35.69 -6.87 -5.13
N ARG A 578 35.96 -5.75 -5.78
CA ARG A 578 36.25 -5.66 -7.23
C ARG A 578 37.44 -4.74 -7.52
N PRO A 579 38.22 -5.00 -8.58
CA PRO A 579 39.32 -4.14 -8.98
C PRO A 579 38.82 -2.78 -9.51
N PRO A 580 39.63 -1.71 -9.41
CA PRO A 580 39.22 -0.37 -9.83
C PRO A 580 38.91 -0.25 -11.32
N GLU A 581 39.59 -1.03 -12.16
CA GLU A 581 39.41 -1.04 -13.60
C GLU A 581 37.99 -1.51 -13.96
N GLU A 582 37.52 -2.58 -13.31
CA GLU A 582 36.19 -3.14 -13.54
C GLU A 582 35.09 -2.17 -13.07
N VAL A 583 35.25 -1.60 -11.88
CA VAL A 583 34.30 -0.60 -11.36
C VAL A 583 34.25 0.64 -12.25
N HIS A 584 35.40 1.10 -12.76
CA HIS A 584 35.46 2.21 -13.71
C HIS A 584 34.72 1.88 -15.01
N GLU A 585 34.93 0.69 -15.57
CA GLU A 585 34.26 0.26 -16.79
C GLU A 585 32.75 0.16 -16.62
N ILE A 586 32.27 -0.38 -15.49
CA ILE A 586 30.85 -0.43 -15.15
C ILE A 586 30.24 0.98 -15.11
N LEU A 587 30.86 1.90 -14.37
CA LEU A 587 30.36 3.27 -14.22
C LEU A 587 30.38 4.03 -15.56
N ARG A 588 31.39 3.81 -16.41
CA ARG A 588 31.45 4.38 -17.77
C ARG A 588 30.40 3.78 -18.70
N ALA A 589 30.13 2.48 -18.59
CA ALA A 589 29.04 1.82 -19.33
C ALA A 589 27.68 2.42 -18.97
N VAL A 590 27.46 2.72 -17.68
CA VAL A 590 26.28 3.44 -17.18
C VAL A 590 26.26 4.91 -17.60
N GLY A 591 27.40 5.48 -18.00
CA GLY A 591 27.53 6.87 -18.44
C GLY A 591 27.73 7.87 -17.32
N ALA A 592 28.20 7.44 -16.15
CA ALA A 592 28.46 8.32 -15.02
C ALA A 592 29.74 9.15 -15.24
N ASP A 593 29.67 10.42 -14.85
CA ASP A 593 30.82 11.34 -14.75
C ASP A 593 31.36 11.38 -13.32
N TYR A 594 30.48 11.21 -12.34
CA TYR A 594 30.80 11.18 -10.91
C TYR A 594 30.18 9.96 -10.23
N VAL A 595 30.86 9.44 -9.21
CA VAL A 595 30.33 8.42 -8.30
C VAL A 595 30.32 8.96 -6.88
N VAL A 596 29.18 8.84 -6.21
CA VAL A 596 28.96 9.24 -4.82
C VAL A 596 29.01 7.99 -3.95
N LEU A 597 29.95 7.96 -3.00
CA LEU A 597 30.08 6.90 -2.01
C LEU A 597 29.62 7.36 -0.65
N GLU A 598 28.87 6.49 0.01
CA GLU A 598 28.35 6.71 1.34
C GLU A 598 29.14 5.89 2.36
N ASN A 599 29.70 6.55 3.36
CA ASN A 599 30.41 5.87 4.44
C ASN A 599 29.47 4.95 5.24
N SER A 600 28.20 5.32 5.37
CA SER A 600 27.14 4.51 6.02
C SER A 600 27.00 3.13 5.39
N ILE A 601 27.11 3.03 4.06
CA ILE A 601 27.03 1.78 3.29
C ILE A 601 28.38 1.06 3.28
N CYS A 602 29.47 1.78 3.01
CA CYS A 602 30.82 1.21 2.98
C CYS A 602 31.21 0.52 4.30
N PHE A 603 30.78 1.08 5.43
CA PHE A 603 31.15 0.61 6.77
C PHE A 603 29.93 0.17 7.59
N GLU A 604 28.86 -0.29 6.94
CA GLU A 604 27.59 -0.61 7.57
C GLU A 604 27.72 -1.66 8.69
N ARG A 605 27.28 -1.29 9.90
CA ARG A 605 27.27 -2.17 11.09
C ARG A 605 25.87 -2.46 11.64
N ARG A 606 24.83 -1.79 11.12
CA ARG A 606 23.46 -1.92 11.62
C ARG A 606 22.90 -3.32 11.37
N HIS A 607 23.04 -3.82 10.14
CA HIS A 607 22.54 -5.12 9.75
C HIS A 607 23.49 -6.25 10.19
N ARG A 608 22.90 -7.41 10.53
CA ARG A 608 23.65 -8.63 10.85
C ARG A 608 24.38 -9.15 9.60
N ARG A 609 25.43 -9.94 9.82
CA ARG A 609 26.15 -10.65 8.75
C ARG A 609 25.16 -11.45 7.89
N GLY A 610 25.27 -11.32 6.57
CA GLY A 610 24.33 -11.88 5.58
C GLY A 610 23.26 -10.90 5.10
N CYS A 611 23.05 -9.79 5.83
CA CYS A 611 22.03 -8.77 5.49
C CYS A 611 22.58 -7.36 5.28
N ARG A 612 23.90 -7.17 5.32
CA ARG A 612 24.54 -5.91 4.93
C ARG A 612 24.59 -5.84 3.40
N LEU A 613 24.43 -4.66 2.79
CA LEU A 613 24.45 -4.55 1.31
C LEU A 613 25.70 -5.20 0.69
N ARG A 614 26.85 -4.98 1.33
CA ARG A 614 28.14 -5.57 0.95
C ARG A 614 28.17 -7.10 1.01
N ASP A 615 27.51 -7.71 2.00
CA ASP A 615 27.45 -9.16 2.13
C ASP A 615 26.61 -9.76 1.01
N LEU A 616 25.47 -9.14 0.70
CA LEU A 616 24.60 -9.56 -0.40
C LEU A 616 25.34 -9.48 -1.74
N LEU A 617 26.17 -8.45 -1.94
CA LEU A 617 27.02 -8.32 -3.12
C LEU A 617 28.13 -9.38 -3.17
N ASP A 618 28.75 -9.68 -2.03
CA ASP A 618 29.79 -10.72 -1.95
C ASP A 618 29.19 -12.10 -2.26
N LEU A 619 28.06 -12.45 -1.64
CA LEU A 619 27.32 -13.70 -1.92
C LEU A 619 26.92 -13.82 -3.40
N ALA A 620 26.39 -12.74 -3.97
CA ALA A 620 25.97 -12.69 -5.37
C ALA A 620 27.15 -12.75 -6.36
N ASN A 621 28.36 -12.46 -5.91
CA ASN A 621 29.61 -12.59 -6.66
C ASN A 621 30.36 -13.91 -6.38
N GLY A 622 29.86 -14.76 -5.47
CA GLY A 622 30.52 -16.00 -5.08
C GLY A 622 31.67 -15.81 -4.08
N HIS A 623 31.71 -14.67 -3.38
CA HIS A 623 32.75 -14.34 -2.42
C HIS A 623 32.34 -14.58 -0.96
N ILE A 624 33.34 -14.90 -0.13
CA ILE A 624 33.18 -15.01 1.32
C ILE A 624 32.84 -13.64 1.94
N MET A 625 31.86 -13.61 2.84
CA MET A 625 31.41 -12.40 3.55
C MET A 625 32.34 -12.02 4.71
N ASP A 626 32.42 -10.72 5.00
CA ASP A 626 33.25 -10.19 6.08
C ASP A 626 32.75 -10.59 7.49
N GLY A 627 33.69 -10.81 8.42
CA GLY A 627 33.40 -11.05 9.84
C GLY A 627 33.16 -12.52 10.21
N PRO A 628 33.04 -12.82 11.52
CA PRO A 628 32.91 -14.18 12.02
C PRO A 628 31.56 -14.81 11.65
N GLY A 629 31.58 -16.08 11.26
CA GLY A 629 30.41 -16.91 11.00
C GLY A 629 30.67 -17.98 9.94
N GLU A 630 29.74 -18.92 9.81
CA GLU A 630 29.82 -19.99 8.81
C GLU A 630 29.64 -19.42 7.39
N ASN A 631 30.33 -20.03 6.42
CA ASN A 631 30.22 -19.71 5.01
C ASN A 631 29.74 -20.94 4.27
N GLU A 632 28.98 -20.73 3.19
CA GLU A 632 28.67 -21.81 2.27
C GLU A 632 30.00 -22.36 1.68
N PRO A 633 30.15 -23.70 1.56
CA PRO A 633 31.42 -24.35 1.24
C PRO A 633 31.94 -24.03 -0.17
N ASP A 634 31.09 -23.48 -1.03
CA ASP A 634 31.38 -23.11 -2.42
C ASP A 634 31.75 -21.62 -2.60
N LEU A 635 31.83 -20.84 -1.52
CA LEU A 635 32.29 -19.44 -1.55
C LEU A 635 33.81 -19.34 -1.53
N VAL A 636 34.36 -18.46 -2.38
CA VAL A 636 35.80 -18.26 -2.53
C VAL A 636 36.23 -16.93 -1.90
N ALA A 637 37.45 -16.87 -1.34
CA ALA A 637 38.01 -15.60 -0.89
C ALA A 637 38.34 -14.71 -2.10
N SER A 638 37.85 -13.47 -2.10
CA SER A 638 38.18 -12.52 -3.18
C SER A 638 39.64 -12.09 -3.10
N PRO A 639 40.39 -12.06 -4.23
CA PRO A 639 41.78 -11.59 -4.26
C PRO A 639 41.89 -10.06 -4.13
N HIS A 640 40.78 -9.34 -4.24
CA HIS A 640 40.75 -7.89 -4.22
C HIS A 640 40.20 -7.36 -2.88
N GLN A 641 40.76 -6.24 -2.44
CA GLN A 641 40.19 -5.47 -1.35
C GLN A 641 38.86 -4.84 -1.80
N ARG A 642 37.98 -4.56 -0.84
CA ARG A 642 36.74 -3.82 -1.11
C ARG A 642 37.05 -2.43 -1.63
N PHE A 643 36.36 -2.01 -2.67
CA PHE A 643 36.61 -0.74 -3.35
C PHE A 643 36.57 0.48 -2.41
N CYS A 644 35.62 0.50 -1.45
CA CYS A 644 35.52 1.53 -0.41
C CYS A 644 36.78 1.70 0.45
N GLU A 645 37.49 0.62 0.73
CA GLU A 645 38.73 0.65 1.52
C GLU A 645 39.91 0.99 0.63
N ALA A 646 39.96 0.37 -0.55
CA ALA A 646 41.06 0.54 -1.47
C ALA A 646 41.18 1.97 -1.99
N MET A 647 40.08 2.69 -2.20
CA MET A 647 40.10 4.11 -2.57
C MET A 647 40.63 5.06 -1.49
N LYS A 648 40.75 4.61 -0.23
CA LYS A 648 41.39 5.41 0.83
C LYS A 648 42.92 5.31 0.79
N THR A 649 43.46 4.29 0.12
CA THR A 649 44.90 4.03 0.08
C THR A 649 45.64 4.86 -0.99
N ASP A 650 44.92 5.69 -1.76
CA ASP A 650 45.45 6.54 -2.84
C ASP A 650 46.42 5.83 -3.80
N SER A 651 46.20 4.53 -4.03
CA SER A 651 47.08 3.73 -4.88
C SER A 651 47.07 4.25 -6.34
N PRO A 652 48.18 4.08 -7.09
CA PRO A 652 48.32 4.58 -8.46
C PRO A 652 47.26 4.02 -9.43
N ALA A 653 46.75 2.81 -9.17
CA ALA A 653 45.67 2.20 -9.95
C ALA A 653 44.35 2.98 -9.80
N TYR A 654 44.04 3.46 -8.59
CA TYR A 654 42.82 4.23 -8.32
C TYR A 654 42.97 5.68 -8.78
N THR A 655 44.06 6.35 -8.42
CA THR A 655 44.30 7.75 -8.80
C THR A 655 44.44 7.92 -10.31
N GLY A 656 44.81 6.87 -11.05
CA GLY A 656 44.80 6.83 -12.51
C GLY A 656 43.39 6.88 -13.14
N LEU A 657 42.36 6.43 -12.42
CA LEU A 657 40.99 6.25 -12.93
C LEU A 657 39.97 7.20 -12.28
N PHE A 658 40.21 7.59 -11.03
CA PHE A 658 39.30 8.39 -10.21
C PHE A 658 40.04 9.61 -9.63
N THR A 659 39.35 10.75 -9.58
CA THR A 659 39.83 11.94 -8.86
C THR A 659 38.81 12.28 -7.79
N ARG A 660 39.20 12.31 -6.52
CA ARG A 660 38.33 12.80 -5.44
C ARG A 660 38.08 14.30 -5.63
N THR A 661 36.82 14.71 -5.69
CA THR A 661 36.41 16.11 -5.92
C THR A 661 35.63 16.72 -4.77
N PHE A 662 35.04 15.88 -3.91
CA PHE A 662 34.33 16.31 -2.71
C PHE A 662 34.46 15.24 -1.61
N GLN A 663 34.53 15.68 -0.37
CA GLN A 663 34.54 14.83 0.80
C GLN A 663 33.96 15.58 2.00
N ASN A 664 33.00 14.95 2.66
CA ASN A 664 32.59 15.31 4.02
C ASN A 664 32.48 14.04 4.89
N LYS A 665 31.85 14.13 6.06
CA LYS A 665 31.80 13.01 7.01
C LYS A 665 31.01 11.81 6.45
N THR A 666 29.95 12.09 5.69
CA THR A 666 29.04 11.05 5.18
C THR A 666 29.35 10.64 3.74
N PHE A 667 29.70 11.58 2.87
CA PHE A 667 29.82 11.40 1.43
C PHE A 667 31.23 11.65 0.90
N HIS A 668 31.66 10.79 -0.02
CA HIS A 668 32.87 10.98 -0.82
C HIS A 668 32.51 10.93 -2.31
N VAL A 669 32.85 11.97 -3.06
CA VAL A 669 32.56 12.04 -4.51
C VAL A 669 33.83 11.95 -5.32
N TYR A 670 33.81 11.06 -6.31
CA TYR A 670 34.93 10.82 -7.21
C TYR A 670 34.49 11.07 -8.65
N LYS A 671 35.28 11.89 -9.35
CA LYS A 671 35.15 12.12 -10.79
C LYS A 671 35.85 11.03 -11.56
N LEU A 672 35.19 10.49 -12.58
CA LEU A 672 35.75 9.48 -13.46
C LEU A 672 36.67 10.10 -14.51
N LYS A 673 37.92 9.62 -14.59
CA LYS A 673 38.86 10.02 -15.64
C LYS A 673 38.50 9.33 -16.96
N LYS A 674 38.55 10.06 -18.07
CA LYS A 674 38.42 9.46 -19.40
C LYS A 674 39.72 8.71 -19.71
N LYS A 675 39.66 7.41 -20.07
CA LYS A 675 40.82 6.70 -20.62
C LYS A 675 41.35 7.54 -21.79
N ARG A 676 42.60 8.02 -21.69
CA ARG A 676 43.29 8.62 -22.84
C ARG A 676 43.25 7.57 -23.94
N LYS A 677 42.56 7.84 -25.07
CA LYS A 677 42.80 7.06 -26.29
C LYS A 677 44.31 7.09 -26.50
N LYS A 678 44.99 5.95 -26.42
CA LYS A 678 46.39 5.84 -26.86
C LYS A 678 46.36 6.30 -28.32
N GLY A 679 46.83 7.52 -28.57
CA GLY A 679 47.05 8.00 -29.92
C GLY A 679 47.99 7.01 -30.59
N ASN A 680 47.60 6.51 -31.75
CA ASN A 680 48.50 5.78 -32.63
C ASN A 680 49.75 6.67 -32.87
N PRO A 681 50.97 6.22 -32.56
CA PRO A 681 52.15 6.88 -33.08
C PRO A 681 52.41 6.34 -34.49
N LYS A 682 52.21 7.16 -35.52
CA LYS A 682 52.72 7.02 -36.90
C LYS A 682 52.16 8.22 -37.69
N SER A 683 52.92 9.02 -38.42
CA SER A 683 54.30 8.92 -38.90
C SER A 683 54.77 10.33 -39.24
N SER A 684 56.00 10.67 -38.83
CA SER A 684 56.75 11.78 -39.39
C SER A 684 56.92 11.58 -40.90
N GLU A 685 56.25 12.38 -41.72
CA GLU A 685 56.60 12.54 -43.13
C GLU A 685 57.92 13.32 -43.23
N PRO A 686 58.88 12.86 -44.06
CA PRO A 686 60.06 13.65 -44.37
C PRO A 686 59.68 14.76 -45.35
N SER A 687 60.11 15.98 -45.04
CA SER A 687 60.14 17.10 -45.96
C SER A 687 60.94 16.73 -47.23
N ALA A 688 60.30 16.86 -48.39
CA ALA A 688 60.98 16.89 -49.68
C ALA A 688 61.17 18.34 -50.13
N PRO A 689 62.28 18.68 -50.81
CA PRO A 689 62.75 20.06 -50.97
C PRO A 689 62.30 20.74 -52.27
N GLN A 690 62.31 22.08 -52.18
CA GLN A 690 62.11 23.13 -53.19
C GLN A 690 60.68 23.45 -53.62
#